data_AF-A0A9E0UI32-F1
#
_entry.id   AF-A0A9E0UI32-F1
#
_cell.length_a   1.000
_cell.length_b   1.000
_cell.length_c   1.000
_cell.angle_alpha   90.00
_cell.angle_beta   90.00
_cell.angle_gamma   90.00
#
_symmetry.space_group_name_H-M   'P 1'
#
loop_
_entity.id
_entity.type
_entity.pdbx_description
1 polymer ?
#
loop_
_entity_poly.entity_id
_entity_poly.type
_entity_poly.pdbx_seq_one_letter_code
_entity_poly.pdbx_strand_id
1 'polypeptide(L)'
;MRKIVLILACVAMAVQAMGQAAPNRTWKTKVSDALGLMPAPDPAEYNRLMGDLLSTGSQGVDMLVSMFDGTNNVPVAYALSGWAAFVSSGHEADRKVFAEGIVRGLDGSADPEIAAFYIRLLQQAGGDESVDALTARVSDKRLGSPALVALASIGTPKAKQAIAGAVKTGEGDRVALAHAVGDAAVASPEIEQVLLSWLGSDDTLDKEAYYALSKIGTSASLPALRAAAEKAQYTGEPTNATEAYSQLIAKLYADGRTKEAGAEANRLLKKATAAGAEQSRIAAARILASQPGKTTTAFVVKAMKDTNRAYRNAVLDATRPYADAALYEALIPVLTKSKDAAAQTDLIAYFGCRKAAQALPAVLDRFNDADAELSAAAMWAATRIGGMEVPAALAAVLGGEDAARIAVAEACLASYKGNIDAVVAPVAENGSVQGRVAALELLGRRGATSRADVVLKAAGDLNPTVAKAASDALAGVVTDKDLPALYSLLESMSSASDANAAAVQHAIAVAMKNMPVSDKAAAIASRMKANEAKKSLYYSVLAEAGVPEAVDIISEGFSDGTPSQKDDAFRALLNVQGMAAADRLLGIASGSEARYAVDALGRYIELAAQSGVTAENKVLMLSGALDVLASNPAIGPEMAARLRAIVLGKVEQNKTFQGLILAGRYLDDPDGAVRQAAAMAVQNTALAHTEYYGPVVENLLKKACDADQSADSGYHREAVNKHLASLPKNGGYVSMFNGKDLSGWKGLVEDPIARAKMKPAELAKKQVVADEAMRRDWKVDNGMLVYVGQGFDNICTEKLYRDFEMYVDWKLDAEGQEGDAGIYLRGTPQVQIWDTSRRNVGAEVGSGGLYNNTENPSKPTSVADNKLGDWNTFYIKMVGDRVTVVLNGQKVVDNVMLENFWDRSQPIFPIEQIELQAHGTKVYFRNLYINELPQIEPTKLSAEEQKEGFRLLYDGTNMHGWIGNTRDYVSENGAIALYPGNGGGGNLYTKEEFGDFVLRFEFQLTEGANNGIGIRTPLEGDAAYVGMEIQVLDNEAPIYSQLEKYQYHGSVYGVIAAKRGFLKPVGEWNTEEIWIKGDDIRVTLNGTVITEGNIAEASKNGTLDHRDHPGLQNKKGHIGFLGHGSEVRFRNIRIKELK
;
A
#
# COMPACT_ATOMS: atom_id res chain seq x y z
N MET A 1 -37.51 -17.26 -0.83
CA MET A 1 -36.34 -17.54 -1.71
C MET A 1 -36.34 -16.73 -3.01
N ARG A 2 -37.33 -16.82 -3.93
CA ARG A 2 -37.28 -16.09 -5.22
C ARG A 2 -37.20 -14.55 -5.16
N LYS A 3 -37.77 -13.90 -4.14
CA LYS A 3 -37.65 -12.44 -3.95
C LYS A 3 -36.32 -12.00 -3.32
N ILE A 4 -35.65 -12.87 -2.57
CA ILE A 4 -34.35 -12.60 -1.91
C ILE A 4 -33.19 -12.86 -2.88
N VAL A 5 -33.32 -13.88 -3.73
CA VAL A 5 -32.37 -14.16 -4.83
C VAL A 5 -32.38 -13.04 -5.89
N LEU A 6 -33.52 -12.38 -6.13
CA LEU A 6 -33.59 -11.23 -7.03
C LEU A 6 -32.89 -9.98 -6.45
N ILE A 7 -32.99 -9.77 -5.12
CA ILE A 7 -32.32 -8.65 -4.44
C ILE A 7 -30.80 -8.90 -4.36
N LEU A 8 -30.35 -10.13 -4.07
CA LEU A 8 -28.92 -10.49 -4.08
C LEU A 8 -28.30 -10.46 -5.48
N ALA A 9 -29.05 -10.82 -6.53
CA ALA A 9 -28.59 -10.70 -7.92
C ALA A 9 -28.50 -9.23 -8.39
N CYS A 10 -29.37 -8.35 -7.89
CA CYS A 10 -29.30 -6.92 -8.16
C CYS A 10 -28.21 -6.21 -7.35
N VAL A 11 -27.89 -6.67 -6.14
CA VAL A 11 -26.83 -6.08 -5.30
C VAL A 11 -25.43 -6.53 -5.74
N ALA A 12 -25.25 -7.76 -6.21
CA ALA A 12 -23.96 -8.22 -6.75
C ALA A 12 -23.53 -7.50 -8.05
N MET A 13 -24.49 -6.98 -8.84
CA MET A 13 -24.20 -6.17 -10.03
C MET A 13 -23.94 -4.69 -9.73
N ALA A 14 -24.21 -4.23 -8.51
CA ALA A 14 -24.02 -2.82 -8.12
C ALA A 14 -22.66 -2.53 -7.47
N VAL A 15 -21.86 -3.55 -7.12
CA VAL A 15 -20.58 -3.37 -6.40
C VAL A 15 -19.37 -3.20 -7.33
N GLN A 16 -19.54 -3.26 -8.66
CA GLN A 16 -18.43 -3.08 -9.61
C GLN A 16 -18.26 -1.66 -10.15
N ALA A 17 -19.05 -0.69 -9.71
CA ALA A 17 -18.80 0.71 -10.04
C ALA A 17 -19.28 1.60 -8.90
N MET A 18 -18.33 2.16 -8.13
CA MET A 18 -18.34 3.53 -7.60
C MET A 18 -17.39 3.63 -6.41
N GLY A 19 -16.23 4.22 -6.66
CA GLY A 19 -15.42 4.85 -5.62
C GLY A 19 -15.85 6.31 -5.43
N GLN A 20 -15.94 6.72 -4.16
CA GLN A 20 -15.88 8.08 -3.62
C GLN A 20 -17.14 8.97 -3.58
N ALA A 21 -17.61 9.18 -2.33
CA ALA A 21 -18.02 10.44 -1.71
C ALA A 21 -18.95 11.41 -2.49
N ALA A 22 -20.26 11.17 -2.47
CA ALA A 22 -21.29 12.17 -2.80
C ALA A 22 -22.01 12.71 -1.53
N PRO A 23 -22.32 14.03 -1.43
CA PRO A 23 -22.90 14.65 -0.24
C PRO A 23 -24.40 14.40 0.00
N ASN A 24 -25.11 13.67 -0.89
CA ASN A 24 -26.56 13.43 -0.80
C ASN A 24 -26.95 11.94 -0.67
N ARG A 25 -26.17 11.14 0.07
CA ARG A 25 -26.49 9.71 0.27
C ARG A 25 -27.72 9.52 1.17
N THR A 26 -28.71 8.78 0.69
CA THR A 26 -29.86 8.33 1.50
C THR A 26 -29.42 7.32 2.56
N TRP A 27 -30.23 7.11 3.60
CA TRP A 27 -29.92 6.11 4.63
C TRP A 27 -29.87 4.68 4.06
N LYS A 28 -30.67 4.37 3.02
CA LYS A 28 -30.66 3.06 2.34
C LYS A 28 -29.37 2.80 1.56
N THR A 29 -28.88 3.80 0.85
CA THR A 29 -27.62 3.69 0.10
C THR A 29 -26.44 3.54 1.05
N LYS A 30 -26.42 4.27 2.18
CA LYS A 30 -25.39 4.10 3.21
C LYS A 30 -25.34 2.68 3.79
N VAL A 31 -26.50 2.06 4.05
CA VAL A 31 -26.56 0.66 4.49
C VAL A 31 -26.05 -0.29 3.40
N SER A 32 -26.43 -0.07 2.13
CA SER A 32 -25.99 -0.89 1.00
C SER A 32 -24.48 -0.81 0.76
N ASP A 33 -23.91 0.39 0.79
CA ASP A 33 -22.48 0.64 0.61
C ASP A 33 -21.68 -0.05 1.73
N ALA A 34 -22.15 0.08 2.97
CA ALA A 34 -21.54 -0.60 4.10
C ALA A 34 -21.56 -2.11 3.91
N LEU A 35 -22.68 -2.70 3.51
CA LEU A 35 -22.79 -4.15 3.29
C LEU A 35 -21.89 -4.65 2.14
N GLY A 36 -21.71 -3.87 1.08
CA GLY A 36 -20.85 -4.22 -0.05
C GLY A 36 -19.35 -4.26 0.29
N LEU A 37 -18.96 -3.61 1.39
CA LEU A 37 -17.57 -3.47 1.83
C LEU A 37 -17.29 -4.16 3.18
N MET A 38 -18.23 -4.97 3.69
CA MET A 38 -18.01 -5.78 4.90
C MET A 38 -17.45 -7.17 4.56
N PRO A 39 -16.42 -7.65 5.28
CA PRO A 39 -15.67 -6.96 6.33
C PRO A 39 -14.75 -5.86 5.77
N ALA A 40 -14.59 -4.75 6.51
CA ALA A 40 -13.80 -3.61 6.07
C ALA A 40 -12.30 -3.98 5.84
N PRO A 41 -11.66 -3.44 4.79
CA PRO A 41 -10.28 -3.81 4.42
C PRO A 41 -9.22 -3.25 5.37
N ASP A 42 -9.50 -2.13 6.06
CA ASP A 42 -8.59 -1.48 7.00
C ASP A 42 -9.34 -0.67 8.09
N PRO A 43 -8.64 -0.22 9.15
CA PRO A 43 -9.26 0.54 10.24
C PRO A 43 -9.86 1.89 9.86
N ALA A 44 -9.32 2.57 8.84
CA ALA A 44 -9.82 3.88 8.41
C ALA A 44 -11.18 3.71 7.71
N GLU A 45 -11.27 2.70 6.84
CA GLU A 45 -12.50 2.35 6.16
C GLU A 45 -13.55 1.81 7.13
N TYR A 46 -13.16 1.01 8.13
CA TYR A 46 -14.06 0.59 9.21
C TYR A 46 -14.70 1.78 9.92
N ASN A 47 -13.91 2.76 10.36
CA ASN A 47 -14.44 3.96 11.04
C ASN A 47 -15.37 4.77 10.15
N ARG A 48 -15.04 4.90 8.85
CA ARG A 48 -15.87 5.59 7.86
C ARG A 48 -17.23 4.90 7.69
N LEU A 49 -17.23 3.58 7.52
CA LEU A 49 -18.44 2.77 7.36
C LEU A 49 -19.30 2.81 8.63
N MET A 50 -18.70 2.76 9.82
CA MET A 50 -19.43 2.91 11.08
C MET A 50 -20.07 4.29 11.21
N GLY A 51 -19.35 5.36 10.84
CA GLY A 51 -19.92 6.72 10.79
C GLY A 51 -21.10 6.83 9.83
N ASP A 52 -21.02 6.18 8.66
CA ASP A 52 -22.12 6.12 7.70
C ASP A 52 -23.33 5.39 8.26
N LEU A 53 -23.14 4.21 8.86
CA LEU A 53 -24.19 3.43 9.50
C LEU A 53 -24.86 4.21 10.64
N LEU A 54 -24.09 4.80 11.56
CA LEU A 54 -24.61 5.64 12.64
C LEU A 54 -25.55 6.74 12.14
N SER A 55 -25.16 7.42 11.06
CA SER A 55 -25.95 8.50 10.48
C SER A 55 -27.32 8.06 9.92
N THR A 56 -27.60 6.76 9.83
CA THR A 56 -28.89 6.22 9.38
C THR A 56 -29.91 6.07 10.52
N GLY A 57 -29.47 6.13 11.78
CA GLY A 57 -30.33 5.99 12.95
C GLY A 57 -31.11 4.66 12.99
N SER A 58 -32.30 4.68 13.58
CA SER A 58 -33.12 3.47 13.77
C SER A 58 -33.50 2.78 12.46
N GLN A 59 -33.64 3.55 11.37
CA GLN A 59 -34.03 3.02 10.05
C GLN A 59 -32.99 2.06 9.49
N GLY A 60 -31.69 2.36 9.66
CA GLY A 60 -30.64 1.46 9.20
C GLY A 60 -30.55 0.20 10.05
N VAL A 61 -30.70 0.33 11.37
CA VAL A 61 -30.70 -0.83 12.29
C VAL A 61 -31.88 -1.76 11.96
N ASP A 62 -33.09 -1.21 11.81
CA ASP A 62 -34.29 -2.00 11.49
C ASP A 62 -34.14 -2.70 10.12
N MET A 63 -33.52 -2.04 9.14
CA MET A 63 -33.25 -2.64 7.84
C MET A 63 -32.25 -3.78 7.93
N LEU A 64 -31.13 -3.60 8.63
CA LEU A 64 -30.14 -4.66 8.86
C LEU A 64 -30.74 -5.84 9.62
N VAL A 65 -31.53 -5.59 10.68
CA VAL A 65 -32.26 -6.63 11.41
C VAL A 65 -33.20 -7.40 10.48
N SER A 66 -34.00 -6.71 9.66
CA SER A 66 -34.92 -7.35 8.71
C SER A 66 -34.20 -8.16 7.62
N MET A 67 -33.00 -7.73 7.23
CA MET A 67 -32.16 -8.44 6.26
C MET A 67 -31.53 -9.68 6.88
N PHE A 68 -31.23 -9.66 8.18
CA PHE A 68 -30.60 -10.77 8.89
C PHE A 68 -31.60 -11.87 9.25
N ASP A 69 -32.81 -11.48 9.65
CA ASP A 69 -33.83 -12.42 10.12
C ASP A 69 -34.23 -13.43 9.01
N GLY A 70 -34.19 -14.72 9.34
CA GLY A 70 -34.46 -15.81 8.41
C GLY A 70 -33.43 -16.03 7.28
N THR A 71 -32.31 -15.29 7.25
CA THR A 71 -31.27 -15.43 6.20
C THR A 71 -29.87 -15.71 6.74
N ASN A 72 -29.56 -15.30 7.98
CA ASN A 72 -28.22 -15.39 8.59
C ASN A 72 -27.10 -14.80 7.70
N ASN A 73 -27.39 -13.66 7.05
CA ASN A 73 -26.52 -13.03 6.08
C ASN A 73 -25.18 -12.55 6.70
N VAL A 74 -24.06 -13.05 6.17
CA VAL A 74 -22.70 -12.82 6.71
C VAL A 74 -22.29 -11.34 6.69
N PRO A 75 -22.37 -10.59 5.56
CA PRO A 75 -22.14 -9.14 5.56
C PRO A 75 -22.99 -8.37 6.56
N VAL A 76 -24.25 -8.75 6.74
CA VAL A 76 -25.15 -8.11 7.72
C VAL A 76 -24.71 -8.42 9.16
N ALA A 77 -24.24 -9.63 9.44
CA ALA A 77 -23.66 -9.98 10.74
C ALA A 77 -22.42 -9.14 11.04
N TYR A 78 -21.54 -8.92 10.06
CA TYR A 78 -20.38 -8.04 10.20
C TYR A 78 -20.78 -6.58 10.45
N ALA A 79 -21.78 -6.07 9.73
CA ALA A 79 -22.28 -4.72 9.93
C ALA A 79 -22.89 -4.52 11.34
N LEU A 80 -23.75 -5.45 11.78
CA LEU A 80 -24.38 -5.39 13.10
C LEU A 80 -23.36 -5.54 14.25
N SER A 81 -22.40 -6.46 14.11
CA SER A 81 -21.34 -6.67 15.11
C SER A 81 -20.37 -5.49 15.16
N GLY A 82 -20.00 -4.95 13.99
CA GLY A 82 -19.19 -3.76 13.85
C GLY A 82 -19.85 -2.55 14.51
N TRP A 83 -21.15 -2.36 14.29
CA TRP A 83 -21.91 -1.26 14.89
C TRP A 83 -21.94 -1.39 16.41
N ALA A 84 -22.27 -2.58 16.94
CA ALA A 84 -22.25 -2.84 18.39
C ALA A 84 -20.89 -2.52 19.04
N ALA A 85 -19.79 -2.93 18.39
CA ALA A 85 -18.44 -2.63 18.85
C ALA A 85 -18.15 -1.13 18.85
N PHE A 86 -18.53 -0.43 17.79
CA PHE A 86 -18.26 0.99 17.63
C PHE A 86 -19.02 1.86 18.65
N VAL A 87 -20.27 1.51 18.95
CA VAL A 87 -21.09 2.31 19.89
C VAL A 87 -20.83 2.01 21.36
N SER A 88 -20.21 0.87 21.69
CA SER A 88 -19.90 0.49 23.07
C SER A 88 -18.84 1.39 23.73
N SER A 89 -18.17 2.26 22.97
CA SER A 89 -17.11 3.17 23.45
C SER A 89 -17.40 4.65 23.13
N GLY A 90 -18.35 5.25 23.86
CA GLY A 90 -18.51 6.71 23.91
C GLY A 90 -19.64 7.33 23.07
N HIS A 91 -20.53 6.53 22.47
CA HIS A 91 -21.63 6.99 21.60
C HIS A 91 -23.01 6.72 22.21
N GLU A 92 -23.31 7.33 23.36
CA GLU A 92 -24.46 6.93 24.19
C GLU A 92 -25.82 7.00 23.48
N ALA A 93 -26.09 8.08 22.76
CA ALA A 93 -27.36 8.27 22.06
C ALA A 93 -27.54 7.25 20.94
N ASP A 94 -26.49 7.00 20.16
CA ASP A 94 -26.52 6.06 19.04
C ASP A 94 -26.53 4.60 19.52
N ARG A 95 -25.83 4.31 20.63
CA ARG A 95 -25.86 3.02 21.32
C ARG A 95 -27.28 2.64 21.70
N LYS A 96 -28.03 3.58 22.30
CA LYS A 96 -29.43 3.36 22.68
C LYS A 96 -30.32 3.08 21.46
N VAL A 97 -30.17 3.86 20.39
CA VAL A 97 -30.91 3.66 19.12
C VAL A 97 -30.63 2.26 18.54
N PHE A 98 -29.36 1.84 18.56
CA PHE A 98 -28.95 0.51 18.14
C PHE A 98 -29.57 -0.58 19.02
N ALA A 99 -29.44 -0.48 20.34
CA ALA A 99 -29.96 -1.45 21.30
C ALA A 99 -31.47 -1.63 21.17
N GLU A 100 -32.25 -0.55 21.03
CA GLU A 100 -33.70 -0.61 20.82
C GLU A 100 -34.07 -1.33 19.50
N GLY A 101 -33.28 -1.14 18.43
CA GLY A 101 -33.46 -1.86 17.17
C GLY A 101 -33.16 -3.35 17.29
N ILE A 102 -32.10 -3.72 18.01
CA ILE A 102 -31.79 -5.12 18.29
C ILE A 102 -32.85 -5.76 19.18
N VAL A 103 -33.41 -5.05 20.17
CA VAL A 103 -34.54 -5.53 20.98
C VAL A 103 -35.75 -5.85 20.10
N ARG A 104 -36.12 -4.96 19.18
CA ARG A 104 -37.20 -5.23 18.21
C ARG A 104 -36.91 -6.47 17.36
N GLY A 105 -35.66 -6.66 16.93
CA GLY A 105 -35.23 -7.87 16.22
C GLY A 105 -35.33 -9.13 17.07
N LEU A 106 -34.90 -9.07 18.33
CA LEU A 106 -34.99 -10.17 19.28
C LEU A 106 -36.43 -10.60 19.55
N ASP A 107 -37.35 -9.64 19.71
CA ASP A 107 -38.77 -9.91 19.93
C ASP A 107 -39.49 -10.39 18.67
N GLY A 108 -39.02 -9.98 17.49
CA GLY A 108 -39.58 -10.39 16.21
C GLY A 108 -39.08 -11.75 15.70
N SER A 109 -37.90 -12.21 16.13
CA SER A 109 -37.28 -13.42 15.58
C SER A 109 -37.79 -14.70 16.24
N ALA A 110 -38.25 -15.64 15.42
CA ALA A 110 -38.60 -17.00 15.84
C ALA A 110 -37.41 -17.99 15.74
N ASP A 111 -36.27 -17.56 15.19
CA ASP A 111 -35.08 -18.40 15.03
C ASP A 111 -34.18 -18.28 16.29
N PRO A 112 -33.94 -19.39 17.02
CA PRO A 112 -33.15 -19.36 18.23
C PRO A 112 -31.65 -19.04 18.01
N GLU A 113 -31.09 -19.28 16.83
CA GLU A 113 -29.69 -18.89 16.53
C GLU A 113 -29.58 -17.38 16.32
N ILE A 114 -30.55 -16.81 15.61
CA ILE A 114 -30.61 -15.37 15.36
C ILE A 114 -30.93 -14.62 16.65
N ALA A 115 -31.87 -15.13 17.46
CA ALA A 115 -32.13 -14.59 18.78
C ALA A 115 -30.88 -14.63 19.69
N ALA A 116 -30.11 -15.72 19.67
CA ALA A 116 -28.84 -15.80 20.41
C ALA A 116 -27.79 -14.80 19.88
N PHE A 117 -27.76 -14.54 18.56
CA PHE A 117 -26.93 -13.49 17.99
C PHE A 117 -27.33 -12.09 18.49
N TYR A 118 -28.62 -11.76 18.49
CA TYR A 118 -29.10 -10.48 19.03
C TYR A 118 -28.77 -10.32 20.51
N ILE A 119 -28.92 -11.36 21.32
CA ILE A 119 -28.53 -11.33 22.74
C ILE A 119 -27.03 -10.99 22.90
N ARG A 120 -26.14 -11.52 22.05
CA ARG A 120 -24.70 -11.18 22.07
C ARG A 120 -24.44 -9.72 21.69
N LEU A 121 -25.19 -9.16 20.74
CA LEU A 121 -25.10 -7.73 20.43
C LEU A 121 -25.56 -6.87 21.61
N LEU A 122 -26.62 -7.27 22.30
CA LEU A 122 -27.11 -6.60 23.52
C LEU A 122 -26.15 -6.77 24.71
N GLN A 123 -25.41 -7.87 24.81
CA GLN A 123 -24.35 -8.02 25.80
C GLN A 123 -23.27 -6.94 25.62
N GLN A 124 -22.95 -6.59 24.37
CA GLN A 124 -21.89 -5.64 24.04
C GLN A 124 -22.35 -4.18 24.07
N ALA A 125 -23.59 -3.91 23.62
CA ALA A 125 -24.09 -2.55 23.39
C ALA A 125 -25.46 -2.28 24.04
N GLY A 126 -25.97 -3.16 24.88
CA GLY A 126 -27.27 -3.00 25.55
C GLY A 126 -27.25 -2.05 26.75
N GLY A 127 -28.45 -1.70 27.21
CA GLY A 127 -28.71 -0.81 28.34
C GLY A 127 -30.01 -1.17 29.07
N ASP A 128 -30.57 -0.22 29.84
CA ASP A 128 -31.84 -0.43 30.57
C ASP A 128 -33.03 -0.75 29.65
N GLU A 129 -32.96 -0.28 28.40
CA GLU A 129 -33.90 -0.56 27.31
C GLU A 129 -33.91 -2.04 26.89
N SER A 130 -32.83 -2.78 27.16
CA SER A 130 -32.69 -4.19 26.78
C SER A 130 -33.14 -5.16 27.88
N VAL A 131 -33.25 -4.68 29.12
CA VAL A 131 -33.41 -5.54 30.31
C VAL A 131 -34.69 -6.36 30.27
N ASP A 132 -35.83 -5.77 29.91
CA ASP A 132 -37.12 -6.47 29.96
C ASP A 132 -37.18 -7.60 28.91
N ALA A 133 -36.68 -7.32 27.70
CA ALA A 133 -36.60 -8.31 26.62
C ALA A 133 -35.67 -9.47 26.96
N LEU A 134 -34.51 -9.20 27.58
CA LEU A 134 -33.59 -10.23 28.05
C LEU A 134 -34.19 -11.04 29.21
N THR A 135 -34.87 -10.38 30.15
CA THR A 135 -35.52 -11.03 31.31
C THR A 135 -36.58 -12.04 30.85
N ALA A 136 -37.36 -11.69 29.83
CA ALA A 136 -38.36 -12.59 29.24
C ALA A 136 -37.78 -13.88 28.65
N ARG A 137 -36.46 -13.96 28.42
CA ARG A 137 -35.78 -15.14 27.88
C ARG A 137 -35.03 -15.96 28.93
N VAL A 138 -34.97 -15.52 30.20
CA VAL A 138 -34.21 -16.20 31.26
C VAL A 138 -34.66 -17.65 31.47
N SER A 139 -35.96 -17.92 31.34
CA SER A 139 -36.56 -19.25 31.50
C SER A 139 -36.44 -20.13 30.24
N ASP A 140 -35.96 -19.58 29.13
CA ASP A 140 -35.78 -20.31 27.88
C ASP A 140 -34.59 -21.27 27.97
N LYS A 141 -34.80 -22.53 27.56
CA LYS A 141 -33.79 -23.59 27.66
C LYS A 141 -32.50 -23.29 26.88
N ARG A 142 -32.59 -22.50 25.82
CA ARG A 142 -31.48 -22.21 24.89
C ARG A 142 -30.98 -20.78 25.01
N LEU A 143 -31.88 -19.83 25.26
CA LEU A 143 -31.57 -18.40 25.33
C LEU A 143 -31.36 -17.89 26.76
N GLY A 144 -31.73 -18.67 27.78
CA GLY A 144 -31.66 -18.27 29.19
C GLY A 144 -30.25 -17.93 29.66
N SER A 145 -29.29 -18.83 29.48
CA SER A 145 -27.90 -18.57 29.90
C SER A 145 -27.26 -17.39 29.15
N PRO A 146 -27.38 -17.27 27.80
CA PRO A 146 -26.96 -16.06 27.09
C PRO A 146 -27.63 -14.77 27.59
N ALA A 147 -28.92 -14.81 27.89
CA ALA A 147 -29.65 -13.64 28.39
C ALA A 147 -29.15 -13.20 29.77
N LEU A 148 -28.85 -14.15 30.66
CA LEU A 148 -28.27 -13.89 31.97
C LEU A 148 -26.86 -13.27 31.87
N VAL A 149 -26.03 -13.75 30.95
CA VAL A 149 -24.70 -13.17 30.69
C VAL A 149 -24.83 -11.73 30.15
N ALA A 150 -25.80 -11.48 29.26
CA ALA A 150 -26.07 -10.13 28.76
C ALA A 150 -26.57 -9.19 29.87
N LEU A 151 -27.51 -9.64 30.72
CA LEU A 151 -27.98 -8.88 31.89
C LEU A 151 -26.82 -8.56 32.85
N ALA A 152 -25.93 -9.52 33.10
CA ALA A 152 -24.79 -9.32 33.97
C ALA A 152 -23.80 -8.30 33.40
N SER A 153 -23.56 -8.34 32.09
CA SER A 153 -22.71 -7.39 31.37
C SER A 153 -23.28 -5.97 31.37
N ILE A 154 -24.61 -5.82 31.24
CA ILE A 154 -25.31 -4.53 31.32
C ILE A 154 -25.15 -3.92 32.71
N GLY A 155 -25.29 -4.73 33.77
CA GLY A 155 -24.88 -4.36 35.14
C GLY A 155 -25.64 -3.19 35.79
N THR A 156 -26.69 -2.64 35.16
CA THR A 156 -27.50 -1.54 35.70
C THR A 156 -28.33 -1.99 36.91
N PRO A 157 -28.83 -1.06 37.75
CA PRO A 157 -29.73 -1.42 38.85
C PRO A 157 -30.94 -2.24 38.41
N LYS A 158 -31.51 -1.93 37.23
CA LYS A 158 -32.63 -2.66 36.64
C LYS A 158 -32.23 -4.10 36.25
N ALA A 159 -31.07 -4.28 35.60
CA ALA A 159 -30.56 -5.60 35.25
C ALA A 159 -30.25 -6.46 36.49
N LYS A 160 -29.64 -5.87 37.52
CA LYS A 160 -29.38 -6.56 38.81
C LYS A 160 -30.68 -6.97 39.50
N GLN A 161 -31.72 -6.14 39.45
CA GLN A 161 -33.04 -6.49 39.98
C GLN A 161 -33.70 -7.65 39.23
N ALA A 162 -33.56 -7.70 37.89
CA ALA A 162 -34.05 -8.81 37.09
C ALA A 162 -33.35 -10.14 37.45
N ILE A 163 -32.02 -10.13 37.55
CA ILE A 163 -31.24 -11.30 38.01
C ILE A 163 -31.67 -11.71 39.42
N ALA A 164 -31.79 -10.76 40.34
CA ALA A 164 -32.25 -11.02 41.72
C ALA A 164 -33.66 -11.64 41.75
N GLY A 165 -34.56 -11.19 40.87
CA GLY A 165 -35.91 -11.73 40.72
C GLY A 165 -35.88 -13.20 40.31
N ALA A 166 -35.15 -13.54 39.25
CA ALA A 166 -35.03 -14.90 38.73
C ALA A 166 -34.39 -15.86 39.74
N VAL A 167 -33.37 -15.41 40.50
CA VAL A 167 -32.76 -16.21 41.58
C VAL A 167 -33.76 -16.50 42.70
N LYS A 168 -34.58 -15.52 43.09
CA LYS A 168 -35.59 -15.69 44.15
C LYS A 168 -36.70 -16.65 43.74
N THR A 169 -37.14 -16.61 42.49
CA THR A 169 -38.18 -17.50 41.97
C THR A 169 -37.62 -18.87 41.58
N GLY A 170 -36.29 -19.00 41.43
CA GLY A 170 -35.64 -20.21 40.93
C GLY A 170 -35.95 -20.47 39.46
N GLU A 171 -36.28 -19.42 38.71
CA GLU A 171 -36.72 -19.47 37.33
C GLU A 171 -35.51 -19.37 36.39
N GLY A 172 -35.24 -20.46 35.63
CA GLY A 172 -34.07 -20.58 34.76
C GLY A 172 -33.04 -21.61 35.26
N ASP A 173 -31.90 -21.68 34.58
CA ASP A 173 -30.79 -22.55 34.97
C ASP A 173 -30.05 -21.99 36.19
N ARG A 174 -30.07 -22.72 37.31
CA ARG A 174 -29.44 -22.33 38.58
C ARG A 174 -27.93 -22.12 38.46
N VAL A 175 -27.26 -22.86 37.60
CA VAL A 175 -25.81 -22.71 37.36
C VAL A 175 -25.54 -21.34 36.72
N ALA A 176 -26.29 -21.02 35.65
CA ALA A 176 -26.18 -19.72 34.97
C ALA A 176 -26.61 -18.55 35.87
N LEU A 177 -27.63 -18.73 36.69
CA LEU A 177 -28.10 -17.73 37.66
C LEU A 177 -27.05 -17.42 38.72
N ALA A 178 -26.43 -18.45 39.31
CA ALA A 178 -25.34 -18.25 40.27
C ALA A 178 -24.16 -17.51 39.64
N HIS A 179 -23.74 -17.90 38.43
CA HIS A 179 -22.67 -17.20 37.71
C HIS A 179 -23.00 -15.72 37.46
N ALA A 180 -24.21 -15.43 36.97
CA ALA A 180 -24.67 -14.07 36.69
C ALA A 180 -24.75 -13.19 37.95
N VAL A 181 -25.10 -13.76 39.11
CA VAL A 181 -25.07 -13.05 40.40
C VAL A 181 -23.65 -12.62 40.75
N GLY A 182 -22.67 -13.51 40.53
CA GLY A 182 -21.25 -13.24 40.76
C GLY A 182 -20.73 -12.11 39.85
N ASP A 183 -20.98 -12.22 38.56
CA ASP A 183 -20.53 -11.25 37.54
C ASP A 183 -21.15 -9.87 37.74
N ALA A 184 -22.46 -9.81 38.00
CA ALA A 184 -23.18 -8.55 38.21
C ALA A 184 -23.05 -8.00 39.63
N ALA A 185 -22.42 -8.73 40.55
CA ALA A 185 -22.33 -8.43 41.98
C ALA A 185 -23.70 -8.08 42.60
N VAL A 186 -24.69 -8.97 42.44
CA VAL A 186 -26.06 -8.79 42.95
C VAL A 186 -26.13 -9.08 44.46
N ALA A 187 -25.64 -8.14 45.27
CA ALA A 187 -25.55 -8.32 46.72
C ALA A 187 -26.84 -7.96 47.45
N SER A 188 -27.45 -8.95 48.14
CA SER A 188 -28.46 -8.75 49.18
C SER A 188 -28.48 -9.94 50.15
N PRO A 189 -28.87 -9.77 51.41
CA PRO A 189 -28.96 -10.86 52.37
C PRO A 189 -29.85 -12.01 51.88
N GLU A 190 -30.93 -11.70 51.18
CA GLU A 190 -31.85 -12.71 50.66
C GLU A 190 -31.22 -13.56 49.55
N ILE A 191 -30.46 -12.93 48.63
CA ILE A 191 -29.77 -13.65 47.55
C ILE A 191 -28.63 -14.50 48.10
N GLU A 192 -27.88 -13.99 49.08
CA GLU A 192 -26.84 -14.76 49.78
C GLU A 192 -27.44 -16.03 50.42
N GLN A 193 -28.59 -15.92 51.10
CA GLN A 193 -29.26 -17.08 51.71
C GLN A 193 -29.78 -18.08 50.66
N VAL A 194 -30.31 -17.61 49.53
CA VAL A 194 -30.76 -18.50 48.44
C VAL A 194 -29.59 -19.28 47.87
N LEU A 195 -28.45 -18.63 47.58
CA LEU A 195 -27.25 -19.31 47.08
C LEU A 195 -26.70 -20.33 48.10
N LEU A 196 -26.68 -19.99 49.39
CA LEU A 196 -26.28 -20.92 50.45
C LEU A 196 -27.21 -22.14 50.51
N SER A 197 -28.51 -21.97 50.23
CA SER A 197 -29.48 -23.08 50.19
C SER A 197 -29.32 -24.01 48.98
N TRP A 198 -28.61 -23.57 47.94
CA TRP A 198 -28.36 -24.38 46.73
C TRP A 198 -27.13 -25.30 46.88
N LEU A 199 -26.29 -25.05 47.87
CA LEU A 199 -25.06 -25.80 48.11
C LEU A 199 -25.33 -27.26 48.51
N GLY A 200 -24.44 -28.17 48.10
CA GLY A 200 -24.47 -29.59 48.43
C GLY A 200 -25.38 -30.43 47.53
N SER A 201 -25.83 -29.86 46.41
CA SER A 201 -26.73 -30.53 45.46
C SER A 201 -26.01 -31.16 44.27
N ASP A 202 -25.09 -30.42 43.63
CA ASP A 202 -24.27 -30.86 42.49
C ASP A 202 -22.96 -30.05 42.45
N ASP A 203 -21.83 -30.67 42.12
CA ASP A 203 -20.51 -30.03 42.13
C ASP A 203 -20.42 -28.83 41.15
N THR A 204 -21.16 -28.85 40.03
CA THR A 204 -21.21 -27.75 39.05
C THR A 204 -21.95 -26.55 39.63
N LEU A 205 -23.08 -26.80 40.31
CA LEU A 205 -23.84 -25.74 40.96
C LEU A 205 -23.09 -25.18 42.18
N ASP A 206 -22.45 -26.05 42.96
CA ASP A 206 -21.62 -25.66 44.09
C ASP A 206 -20.48 -24.74 43.64
N LYS A 207 -19.80 -25.06 42.54
CA LYS A 207 -18.76 -24.21 41.96
C LYS A 207 -19.25 -22.79 41.67
N GLU A 208 -20.36 -22.66 40.96
CA GLU A 208 -20.88 -21.35 40.57
C GLU A 208 -21.49 -20.59 41.77
N ALA A 209 -22.10 -21.31 42.72
CA ALA A 209 -22.55 -20.73 43.97
C ALA A 209 -21.36 -20.24 44.83
N TYR A 210 -20.26 -20.99 44.91
CA TYR A 210 -19.04 -20.55 45.59
C TYR A 210 -18.45 -19.30 44.93
N TYR A 211 -18.40 -19.25 43.60
CA TYR A 211 -17.99 -18.05 42.86
C TYR A 211 -18.88 -16.85 43.21
N ALA A 212 -20.21 -17.00 43.16
CA ALA A 212 -21.15 -15.94 43.51
C ALA A 212 -20.96 -15.46 44.96
N LEU A 213 -20.86 -16.39 45.90
CA LEU A 213 -20.66 -16.09 47.32
C LEU A 213 -19.30 -15.44 47.59
N SER A 214 -18.25 -15.73 46.79
CA SER A 214 -16.97 -15.02 46.93
C SER A 214 -17.08 -13.54 46.52
N LYS A 215 -17.97 -13.21 45.58
CA LYS A 215 -18.21 -11.86 45.06
C LYS A 215 -19.20 -11.04 45.88
N ILE A 216 -20.29 -11.64 46.34
CA ILE A 216 -21.39 -10.93 47.02
C ILE A 216 -21.52 -11.29 48.50
N GLY A 217 -20.93 -12.40 48.92
CA GLY A 217 -21.12 -12.95 50.25
C GLY A 217 -20.66 -12.01 51.35
N THR A 218 -21.27 -12.23 52.50
CA THR A 218 -20.89 -11.63 53.76
C THR A 218 -20.28 -12.70 54.65
N SER A 219 -20.14 -12.37 55.92
CA SER A 219 -19.66 -13.24 56.98
C SER A 219 -20.57 -14.46 57.20
N ALA A 220 -21.83 -14.41 56.74
CA ALA A 220 -22.72 -15.57 56.70
C ALA A 220 -22.23 -16.68 55.75
N SER A 221 -21.49 -16.34 54.69
CA SER A 221 -20.93 -17.30 53.73
C SER A 221 -19.64 -17.98 54.19
N LEU A 222 -18.93 -17.41 55.18
CA LEU A 222 -17.64 -17.93 55.65
C LEU A 222 -17.68 -19.38 56.15
N PRO A 223 -18.68 -19.82 56.96
CA PRO A 223 -18.70 -21.20 57.44
C PRO A 223 -18.81 -22.23 56.31
N ALA A 224 -19.64 -21.95 55.30
CA ALA A 224 -19.85 -22.84 54.16
C ALA A 224 -18.58 -22.95 53.29
N LEU A 225 -18.02 -21.80 52.87
CA LEU A 225 -16.79 -21.78 52.07
C LEU A 225 -15.58 -22.33 52.83
N ARG A 226 -15.49 -22.12 54.14
CA ARG A 226 -14.44 -22.72 54.98
C ARG A 226 -14.56 -24.24 55.03
N ALA A 227 -15.77 -24.77 55.28
CA ALA A 227 -15.99 -26.21 55.33
C ALA A 227 -15.67 -26.87 53.97
N ALA A 228 -16.04 -26.21 52.87
CA ALA A 228 -15.71 -26.66 51.52
C ALA A 228 -14.19 -26.61 51.25
N ALA A 229 -13.50 -25.54 51.64
CA ALA A 229 -12.03 -25.45 51.55
C ALA A 229 -11.32 -26.49 52.43
N GLU A 230 -11.85 -26.79 53.63
CA GLU A 230 -11.35 -27.86 54.50
C GLU A 230 -11.51 -29.24 53.87
N LYS A 231 -12.68 -29.52 53.27
CA LYS A 231 -12.93 -30.75 52.50
C LYS A 231 -11.97 -30.89 51.32
N ALA A 232 -11.67 -29.78 50.65
CA ALA A 232 -10.70 -29.69 49.56
C ALA A 232 -9.23 -29.73 50.02
N GLN A 233 -8.95 -29.86 51.33
CA GLN A 233 -7.60 -29.76 51.90
C GLN A 233 -6.85 -28.49 51.49
N TYR A 234 -7.59 -27.42 51.21
CA TYR A 234 -7.07 -26.13 50.75
C TYR A 234 -6.31 -26.18 49.43
N THR A 235 -6.43 -27.24 48.63
CA THR A 235 -5.83 -27.32 47.30
C THR A 235 -6.82 -26.82 46.23
N GLY A 236 -6.37 -26.80 44.97
CA GLY A 236 -7.25 -26.56 43.83
C GLY A 236 -8.00 -27.83 43.47
N GLU A 237 -9.33 -27.74 43.41
CA GLU A 237 -10.23 -28.84 43.03
C GLU A 237 -11.37 -28.28 42.15
N PRO A 238 -12.13 -29.13 41.42
CA PRO A 238 -13.08 -28.69 40.39
C PRO A 238 -14.12 -27.63 40.82
N THR A 239 -14.52 -27.60 42.10
CA THR A 239 -15.48 -26.61 42.62
C THR A 239 -14.84 -25.27 43.01
N ASN A 240 -13.50 -25.16 42.97
CA ASN A 240 -12.74 -23.95 43.34
C ASN A 240 -13.07 -23.39 44.74
N ALA A 241 -13.49 -24.25 45.67
CA ALA A 241 -13.96 -23.82 46.99
C ALA A 241 -12.91 -23.03 47.78
N THR A 242 -11.64 -23.44 47.72
CA THR A 242 -10.54 -22.76 48.41
C THR A 242 -10.28 -21.35 47.88
N GLU A 243 -10.40 -21.16 46.56
CA GLU A 243 -10.23 -19.85 45.92
C GLU A 243 -11.41 -18.94 46.25
N ALA A 244 -12.64 -19.45 46.19
CA ALA A 244 -13.82 -18.70 46.63
C ALA A 244 -13.71 -18.27 48.10
N TYR A 245 -13.20 -19.15 48.97
CA TYR A 245 -12.94 -18.82 50.38
C TYR A 245 -11.89 -17.71 50.53
N SER A 246 -10.77 -17.79 49.82
CA SER A 246 -9.71 -16.77 49.88
C SER A 246 -10.21 -15.40 49.38
N GLN A 247 -10.99 -15.39 48.29
CA GLN A 247 -11.60 -14.20 47.72
C GLN A 247 -12.65 -13.57 48.64
N LEU A 248 -13.48 -14.37 49.31
CA LEU A 248 -14.42 -13.83 50.30
C LEU A 248 -13.68 -13.18 51.47
N ILE A 249 -12.60 -13.79 51.96
CA ILE A 249 -11.78 -13.18 53.02
C ILE A 249 -11.24 -11.83 52.56
N ALA A 250 -10.68 -11.75 51.35
CA ALA A 250 -10.18 -10.51 50.77
C ALA A 250 -11.28 -9.45 50.58
N LYS A 251 -12.48 -9.87 50.16
CA LYS A 251 -13.65 -8.99 50.05
C LYS A 251 -14.09 -8.44 51.40
N LEU A 252 -14.28 -9.31 52.41
CA LEU A 252 -14.63 -8.88 53.76
C LEU A 252 -13.61 -7.90 54.32
N TYR A 253 -12.34 -8.14 54.00
CA TYR A 253 -11.27 -7.22 54.31
C TYR A 253 -11.52 -5.82 53.70
N ALA A 254 -11.79 -5.77 52.40
CA ALA A 254 -12.09 -4.53 51.66
C ALA A 254 -13.37 -3.83 52.17
N ASP A 255 -14.37 -4.59 52.62
CA ASP A 255 -15.61 -4.09 53.24
C ASP A 255 -15.40 -3.54 54.67
N GLY A 256 -14.16 -3.49 55.18
CA GLY A 256 -13.83 -2.96 56.50
C GLY A 256 -13.95 -3.97 57.65
N ARG A 257 -14.25 -5.25 57.38
CA ARG A 257 -14.32 -6.34 58.38
C ARG A 257 -12.93 -6.87 58.78
N THR A 258 -11.94 -5.98 58.92
CA THR A 258 -10.50 -6.31 58.99
C THR A 258 -10.13 -7.30 60.10
N LYS A 259 -10.77 -7.23 61.27
CA LYS A 259 -10.53 -8.17 62.39
C LYS A 259 -10.94 -9.60 62.06
N GLU A 260 -12.12 -9.78 61.46
CA GLU A 260 -12.63 -11.10 61.09
C GLU A 260 -11.85 -11.66 59.89
N ALA A 261 -11.69 -10.87 58.84
CA ALA A 261 -10.93 -11.26 57.67
C ALA A 261 -9.48 -11.59 58.03
N GLY A 262 -8.85 -10.83 58.94
CA GLY A 262 -7.52 -11.13 59.47
C GLY A 262 -7.47 -12.44 60.27
N ALA A 263 -8.51 -12.76 61.05
CA ALA A 263 -8.59 -14.04 61.76
C ALA A 263 -8.72 -15.22 60.78
N GLU A 264 -9.55 -15.07 59.74
CA GLU A 264 -9.74 -16.11 58.73
C GLU A 264 -8.55 -16.27 57.78
N ALA A 265 -7.89 -15.17 57.39
CA ALA A 265 -6.64 -15.22 56.64
C ALA A 265 -5.54 -15.93 57.45
N ASN A 266 -5.42 -15.66 58.76
CA ASN A 266 -4.48 -16.39 59.63
C ASN A 266 -4.84 -17.87 59.75
N ARG A 267 -6.13 -18.21 59.84
CA ARG A 267 -6.58 -19.61 59.84
C ARG A 267 -6.19 -20.29 58.52
N LEU A 268 -6.50 -19.66 57.39
CA LEU A 268 -6.16 -20.16 56.06
C LEU A 268 -4.66 -20.34 55.91
N LEU A 269 -3.84 -19.36 56.30
CA LEU A 269 -2.39 -19.43 56.25
C LEU A 269 -1.87 -20.64 57.04
N LYS A 270 -2.32 -20.81 58.29
CA LYS A 270 -1.88 -21.93 59.16
C LYS A 270 -2.28 -23.29 58.58
N LYS A 271 -3.52 -23.40 58.11
CA LYS A 271 -4.08 -24.67 57.62
C LYS A 271 -3.54 -25.05 56.26
N ALA A 272 -3.42 -24.11 55.33
CA ALA A 272 -2.79 -24.32 54.02
C ALA A 272 -1.30 -24.68 54.16
N THR A 273 -0.57 -24.04 55.09
CA THR A 273 0.82 -24.43 55.41
C THR A 273 0.90 -25.86 55.90
N ALA A 274 0.02 -26.27 56.82
CA ALA A 274 0.00 -27.64 57.34
C ALA A 274 -0.40 -28.68 56.28
N ALA A 275 -1.22 -28.30 55.31
CA ALA A 275 -1.64 -29.14 54.19
C ALA A 275 -0.64 -29.17 53.01
N GLY A 276 0.43 -28.37 53.04
CA GLY A 276 1.34 -28.22 51.90
C GLY A 276 0.72 -27.49 50.70
N ALA A 277 -0.40 -26.78 50.89
CA ALA A 277 -1.13 -26.09 49.84
C ALA A 277 -0.56 -24.69 49.58
N GLU A 278 0.51 -24.63 48.78
CA GLU A 278 1.33 -23.41 48.64
C GLU A 278 0.58 -22.22 48.02
N GLN A 279 -0.29 -22.43 47.04
CA GLN A 279 -1.06 -21.34 46.43
C GLN A 279 -1.99 -20.64 47.43
N SER A 280 -2.72 -21.43 48.22
CA SER A 280 -3.63 -20.95 49.26
C SER A 280 -2.90 -20.29 50.42
N ARG A 281 -1.71 -20.81 50.75
CA ARG A 281 -0.78 -20.20 51.71
C ARG A 281 -0.33 -18.81 51.25
N ILE A 282 0.03 -18.66 49.97
CA ILE A 282 0.41 -17.38 49.37
C ILE A 282 -0.77 -16.41 49.36
N ALA A 283 -1.96 -16.84 48.93
CA ALA A 283 -3.17 -16.01 48.93
C ALA A 283 -3.48 -15.45 50.32
N ALA A 284 -3.41 -16.29 51.36
CA ALA A 284 -3.60 -15.86 52.74
C ALA A 284 -2.54 -14.85 53.21
N ALA A 285 -1.27 -15.09 52.87
CA ALA A 285 -0.17 -14.20 53.22
C ALA A 285 -0.30 -12.82 52.55
N ARG A 286 -0.77 -12.75 51.29
CA ARG A 286 -1.04 -11.49 50.60
C ARG A 286 -2.11 -10.67 51.31
N ILE A 287 -3.20 -11.31 51.75
CA ILE A 287 -4.27 -10.63 52.50
C ILE A 287 -3.70 -10.04 53.80
N LEU A 288 -2.93 -10.81 54.56
CA LEU A 288 -2.31 -10.35 55.81
C LEU A 288 -1.30 -9.22 55.60
N ALA A 289 -0.61 -9.20 54.46
CA ALA A 289 0.38 -8.19 54.08
C ALA A 289 -0.23 -6.97 53.35
N SER A 290 -1.55 -6.86 53.20
CA SER A 290 -2.18 -5.83 52.38
C SER A 290 -2.44 -4.49 53.07
N GLN A 291 -2.15 -4.35 54.38
CA GLN A 291 -2.37 -3.10 55.13
C GLN A 291 -1.21 -2.64 55.99
N PRO A 292 -1.04 -1.32 56.15
CA PRO A 292 -0.01 -0.76 57.02
C PRO A 292 -0.33 -1.05 58.49
N GLY A 293 0.73 -1.27 59.28
CA GLY A 293 0.61 -1.43 60.73
C GLY A 293 1.79 -2.17 61.31
N LYS A 294 2.12 -1.92 62.59
CA LYS A 294 3.28 -2.53 63.25
C LYS A 294 3.26 -4.06 63.20
N THR A 295 2.10 -4.67 63.40
CA THR A 295 1.91 -6.12 63.31
C THR A 295 2.15 -6.65 61.89
N THR A 296 1.70 -5.92 60.87
CA THR A 296 1.92 -6.28 59.46
C THR A 296 3.38 -6.13 59.06
N THR A 297 4.05 -5.03 59.45
CA THR A 297 5.49 -4.84 59.21
C THR A 297 6.30 -5.98 59.83
N ALA A 298 5.97 -6.40 61.04
CA ALA A 298 6.60 -7.55 61.68
C ALA A 298 6.34 -8.87 60.91
N PHE A 299 5.13 -9.06 60.38
CA PHE A 299 4.80 -10.19 59.51
C PHE A 299 5.61 -10.19 58.21
N VAL A 300 5.69 -9.05 57.51
CA VAL A 300 6.46 -8.90 56.26
C VAL A 300 7.94 -9.18 56.51
N VAL A 301 8.54 -8.59 57.55
CA VAL A 301 9.94 -8.85 57.94
C VAL A 301 10.17 -10.33 58.25
N LYS A 302 9.23 -10.99 58.93
CA LYS A 302 9.31 -12.42 59.21
C LYS A 302 9.19 -13.26 57.93
N ALA A 303 8.30 -12.89 57.02
CA ALA A 303 8.08 -13.57 55.75
C ALA A 303 9.33 -13.60 54.87
N MET A 304 10.22 -12.60 54.99
CA MET A 304 11.48 -12.58 54.22
C MET A 304 12.48 -13.67 54.61
N LYS A 305 12.24 -14.37 55.73
CA LYS A 305 13.03 -15.54 56.15
C LYS A 305 12.50 -16.86 55.58
N ASP A 306 11.40 -16.82 54.82
CA ASP A 306 10.85 -18.01 54.19
C ASP A 306 11.75 -18.49 53.05
N THR A 307 11.85 -19.81 52.87
CA THR A 307 12.69 -20.38 51.81
C THR A 307 12.04 -20.28 50.42
N ASN A 308 10.73 -20.05 50.34
CA ASN A 308 10.02 -19.94 49.06
C ASN A 308 10.05 -18.50 48.50
N ARG A 309 10.73 -18.31 47.36
CA ARG A 309 10.79 -17.04 46.61
C ARG A 309 9.40 -16.50 46.23
N ALA A 310 8.49 -17.37 45.76
CA ALA A 310 7.14 -16.94 45.37
C ALA A 310 6.35 -16.39 46.56
N TYR A 311 6.52 -16.99 47.74
CA TYR A 311 5.91 -16.51 48.98
C TYR A 311 6.47 -15.15 49.39
N ARG A 312 7.80 -14.98 49.40
CA ARG A 312 8.46 -13.69 49.73
C ARG A 312 7.99 -12.58 48.79
N ASN A 313 8.03 -12.82 47.48
CA ASN A 313 7.69 -11.80 46.48
C ASN A 313 6.20 -11.46 46.50
N ALA A 314 5.31 -12.43 46.74
CA ALA A 314 3.88 -12.15 46.90
C ALA A 314 3.59 -11.30 48.14
N VAL A 315 4.27 -11.56 49.26
CA VAL A 315 4.15 -10.74 50.48
C VAL A 315 4.68 -9.32 50.24
N LEU A 316 5.84 -9.18 49.58
CA LEU A 316 6.39 -7.87 49.23
C LEU A 316 5.46 -7.09 48.29
N ASP A 317 4.95 -7.72 47.23
CA ASP A 317 4.03 -7.08 46.29
C ASP A 317 2.73 -6.61 46.96
N ALA A 318 2.19 -7.39 47.90
CA ALA A 318 1.00 -7.02 48.66
C ALA A 318 1.16 -5.71 49.46
N THR A 319 2.39 -5.31 49.80
CA THR A 319 2.65 -4.05 50.51
C THR A 319 2.56 -2.81 49.62
N ARG A 320 2.50 -2.97 48.29
CA ARG A 320 2.52 -1.88 47.29
C ARG A 320 1.59 -0.69 47.60
N PRO A 321 0.34 -0.87 48.10
CA PRO A 321 -0.58 0.24 48.37
C PRO A 321 -0.10 1.20 49.45
N TYR A 322 0.79 0.78 50.35
CA TYR A 322 1.19 1.56 51.52
C TYR A 322 2.70 1.58 51.78
N ALA A 323 3.51 0.93 50.94
CA ALA A 323 4.95 0.87 51.11
C ALA A 323 5.58 2.27 51.14
N ASP A 324 6.21 2.60 52.27
CA ASP A 324 6.76 3.90 52.60
C ASP A 324 8.18 3.78 53.17
N ALA A 325 8.77 4.93 53.51
CA ALA A 325 10.11 4.99 54.10
C ALA A 325 10.24 4.14 55.38
N ALA A 326 9.21 4.13 56.23
CA ALA A 326 9.23 3.38 57.48
C ALA A 326 9.26 1.86 57.24
N LEU A 327 8.53 1.37 56.23
CA LEU A 327 8.60 -0.03 55.81
C LEU A 327 9.98 -0.37 55.22
N TYR A 328 10.54 0.49 54.37
CA TYR A 328 11.87 0.25 53.78
C TYR A 328 12.95 0.19 54.86
N GLU A 329 12.94 1.11 55.82
CA GLU A 329 13.83 1.10 56.99
C GLU A 329 13.71 -0.19 57.81
N ALA A 330 12.49 -0.73 57.95
CA ALA A 330 12.29 -2.01 58.63
C ALA A 330 12.85 -3.22 57.86
N LEU A 331 12.95 -3.13 56.52
CA LEU A 331 13.44 -4.19 55.64
C LEU A 331 14.96 -4.14 55.38
N ILE A 332 15.60 -2.96 55.49
CA ILE A 332 17.06 -2.81 55.31
C ILE A 332 17.88 -3.74 56.24
N PRO A 333 17.53 -3.93 57.54
CA PRO A 333 18.21 -4.89 58.39
C PRO A 333 18.10 -6.34 57.90
N VAL A 334 17.05 -6.69 57.15
CA VAL A 334 16.90 -8.03 56.55
C VAL A 334 17.90 -8.20 55.41
N LEU A 335 18.01 -7.20 54.52
CA LEU A 335 19.01 -7.19 53.45
C LEU A 335 20.43 -7.31 54.01
N THR A 336 20.77 -6.53 55.03
CA THR A 336 22.14 -6.43 55.55
C THR A 336 22.56 -7.58 56.47
N LYS A 337 21.62 -8.26 57.15
CA LYS A 337 21.93 -9.33 58.12
C LYS A 337 21.62 -10.75 57.61
N SER A 338 20.87 -10.89 56.52
CA SER A 338 20.58 -12.20 55.93
C SER A 338 21.86 -12.83 55.36
N LYS A 339 21.92 -14.16 55.40
CA LYS A 339 22.94 -14.96 54.68
C LYS A 339 22.35 -15.65 53.44
N ASP A 340 21.05 -15.48 53.19
CA ASP A 340 20.35 -16.03 52.03
C ASP A 340 20.41 -15.02 50.88
N ALA A 341 21.26 -15.28 49.90
CA ALA A 341 21.44 -14.45 48.71
C ALA A 341 20.14 -14.30 47.91
N ALA A 342 19.31 -15.36 47.82
CA ALA A 342 18.05 -15.29 47.09
C ALA A 342 17.05 -14.33 47.77
N ALA A 343 17.00 -14.32 49.11
CA ALA A 343 16.17 -13.38 49.86
C ALA A 343 16.70 -11.94 49.77
N GLN A 344 18.03 -11.76 49.74
CA GLN A 344 18.64 -10.44 49.52
C GLN A 344 18.33 -9.91 48.12
N THR A 345 18.44 -10.74 47.08
CA THR A 345 18.11 -10.38 45.69
C THR A 345 16.64 -9.97 45.54
N ASP A 346 15.71 -10.72 46.11
CA ASP A 346 14.27 -10.37 46.10
C ASP A 346 14.01 -9.00 46.75
N LEU A 347 14.65 -8.72 47.88
CA LEU A 347 14.54 -7.42 48.58
C LEU A 347 15.14 -6.28 47.77
N ILE A 348 16.32 -6.48 47.17
CA ILE A 348 16.95 -5.48 46.30
C ILE A 348 16.07 -5.16 45.09
N ALA A 349 15.54 -6.20 44.43
CA ALA A 349 14.64 -6.03 43.31
C ALA A 349 13.38 -5.23 43.71
N TYR A 350 12.81 -5.54 44.88
CA TYR A 350 11.71 -4.78 45.44
C TYR A 350 12.09 -3.32 45.70
N PHE A 351 13.20 -3.02 46.38
CA PHE A 351 13.66 -1.64 46.60
C PHE A 351 13.85 -0.87 45.29
N GLY A 352 14.42 -1.51 44.27
CA GLY A 352 14.56 -0.97 42.92
C GLY A 352 13.21 -0.60 42.29
N CYS A 353 12.26 -1.54 42.28
CA CYS A 353 10.91 -1.31 41.75
C CYS A 353 10.14 -0.24 42.52
N ARG A 354 10.44 -0.06 43.80
CA ARG A 354 9.83 0.96 44.66
C ARG A 354 10.56 2.30 44.68
N LYS A 355 11.75 2.39 44.07
CA LYS A 355 12.64 3.55 44.13
C LYS A 355 12.94 4.00 45.57
N ALA A 356 13.21 3.03 46.45
CA ALA A 356 13.43 3.25 47.86
C ALA A 356 14.80 3.92 48.11
N ALA A 357 14.86 5.26 48.11
CA ALA A 357 16.09 6.03 48.25
C ALA A 357 16.86 5.74 49.55
N GLN A 358 16.15 5.45 50.65
CA GLN A 358 16.75 5.12 51.96
C GLN A 358 17.56 3.82 51.92
N ALA A 359 17.19 2.89 51.04
CA ALA A 359 17.88 1.61 50.88
C ALA A 359 19.10 1.72 49.96
N LEU A 360 19.29 2.84 49.25
CA LEU A 360 20.35 2.98 48.25
C LEU A 360 21.75 2.68 48.80
N PRO A 361 22.18 3.17 49.98
CA PRO A 361 23.49 2.83 50.53
C PRO A 361 23.67 1.31 50.71
N ALA A 362 22.66 0.64 51.27
CA ALA A 362 22.70 -0.81 51.48
C ALA A 362 22.67 -1.61 50.15
N VAL A 363 22.06 -1.05 49.09
CA VAL A 363 22.07 -1.63 47.74
C VAL A 363 23.45 -1.44 47.08
N LEU A 364 24.06 -0.26 47.19
CA LEU A 364 25.40 0.02 46.63
C LEU A 364 26.48 -0.89 47.22
N ASP A 365 26.40 -1.19 48.51
CA ASP A 365 27.31 -2.13 49.20
C ASP A 365 27.30 -3.55 48.61
N ARG A 366 26.31 -3.89 47.76
CA ARG A 366 26.18 -5.20 47.12
C ARG A 366 26.73 -5.26 45.69
N PHE A 367 27.23 -4.15 45.13
CA PHE A 367 27.75 -4.14 43.76
C PHE A 367 28.88 -5.15 43.54
N ASN A 368 29.73 -5.35 44.55
CA ASN A 368 30.86 -6.27 44.50
C ASN A 368 30.62 -7.58 45.27
N ASP A 369 29.35 -7.96 45.48
CA ASP A 369 29.04 -9.21 46.18
C ASP A 369 29.54 -10.43 45.39
N ALA A 370 29.94 -11.49 46.11
CA ALA A 370 30.45 -12.72 45.50
C ALA A 370 29.37 -13.46 44.70
N ASP A 371 28.10 -13.30 45.09
CA ASP A 371 26.97 -13.81 44.32
C ASP A 371 26.66 -12.90 43.12
N ALA A 372 26.75 -13.46 41.91
CA ALA A 372 26.59 -12.71 40.67
C ALA A 372 25.14 -12.23 40.44
N GLU A 373 24.13 -13.00 40.85
CA GLU A 373 22.72 -12.60 40.72
C GLU A 373 22.42 -11.41 41.63
N LEU A 374 22.95 -11.44 42.86
CA LEU A 374 22.81 -10.38 43.85
C LEU A 374 23.52 -9.08 43.40
N SER A 375 24.76 -9.19 42.94
CA SER A 375 25.53 -8.06 42.39
C SER A 375 24.81 -7.41 41.20
N ALA A 376 24.32 -8.20 40.25
CA ALA A 376 23.58 -7.69 39.11
C ALA A 376 22.25 -7.04 39.51
N ALA A 377 21.50 -7.67 40.41
CA ALA A 377 20.25 -7.11 40.94
C ALA A 377 20.49 -5.77 41.64
N ALA A 378 21.59 -5.64 42.39
CA ALA A 378 21.97 -4.42 43.07
C ALA A 378 22.23 -3.27 42.10
N MET A 379 23.00 -3.51 41.03
CA MET A 379 23.28 -2.51 40.00
C MET A 379 22.00 -2.03 39.30
N TRP A 380 21.11 -2.94 38.92
CA TRP A 380 19.84 -2.59 38.30
C TRP A 380 18.88 -1.88 39.26
N ALA A 381 18.84 -2.29 40.53
CA ALA A 381 18.02 -1.64 41.54
C ALA A 381 18.51 -0.21 41.80
N ALA A 382 19.81 0.01 42.00
CA ALA A 382 20.41 1.33 42.16
C ALA A 382 20.13 2.23 40.94
N THR A 383 20.24 1.69 39.73
CA THR A 383 19.90 2.42 38.49
C THR A 383 18.44 2.87 38.46
N ARG A 384 17.50 2.04 38.96
CA ARG A 384 16.07 2.39 39.05
C ARG A 384 15.77 3.37 40.18
N ILE A 385 16.46 3.25 41.31
CA ILE A 385 16.35 4.19 42.44
C ILE A 385 16.85 5.57 42.02
N GLY A 386 17.97 5.64 41.30
CA GLY A 386 18.66 6.88 40.95
C GLY A 386 19.51 7.41 42.09
N GLY A 387 20.15 8.57 41.90
CA GLY A 387 21.08 9.17 42.89
C GLY A 387 22.41 9.56 42.24
N MET A 388 22.99 10.68 42.67
CA MET A 388 24.21 11.24 42.07
C MET A 388 25.45 10.36 42.27
N GLU A 389 25.42 9.50 43.29
CA GLU A 389 26.45 8.53 43.63
C GLU A 389 26.43 7.28 42.74
N VAL A 390 25.30 6.97 42.10
CA VAL A 390 25.12 5.72 41.33
C VAL A 390 26.03 5.65 40.11
N PRO A 391 26.15 6.70 39.24
CA PRO A 391 27.05 6.64 38.11
C PRO A 391 28.51 6.42 38.50
N ALA A 392 28.98 7.04 39.59
CA ALA A 392 30.34 6.86 40.08
C ALA A 392 30.57 5.42 40.59
N ALA A 393 29.61 4.85 41.31
CA ALA A 393 29.68 3.47 41.78
C ALA A 393 29.67 2.46 40.62
N LEU A 394 28.83 2.67 39.61
CA LEU A 394 28.81 1.84 38.40
C LEU A 394 30.09 1.99 37.58
N ALA A 395 30.64 3.20 37.45
CA ALA A 395 31.90 3.43 36.74
C ALA A 395 33.09 2.74 37.45
N ALA A 396 33.07 2.66 38.78
CA ALA A 396 34.07 1.88 39.52
C ALA A 396 34.00 0.38 39.20
N VAL A 397 32.79 -0.19 39.06
CA VAL A 397 32.61 -1.59 38.62
C VAL A 397 33.05 -1.76 37.15
N LEU A 398 32.68 -0.81 36.29
CA LEU A 398 33.05 -0.80 34.87
C LEU A 398 34.58 -0.87 34.67
N GLY A 399 35.35 -0.21 35.54
CA GLY A 399 36.82 -0.20 35.48
C GLY A 399 37.52 -1.47 36.01
N GLY A 400 36.79 -2.44 36.55
CA GLY A 400 37.31 -3.68 37.14
C GLY A 400 37.74 -4.74 36.11
N GLU A 401 37.95 -5.98 36.54
CA GLU A 401 38.41 -7.10 35.68
C GLU A 401 37.35 -8.20 35.42
N ASP A 402 36.20 -8.14 36.09
CA ASP A 402 35.15 -9.15 35.98
C ASP A 402 34.23 -8.83 34.79
N ALA A 403 34.45 -9.51 33.66
CA ALA A 403 33.70 -9.28 32.42
C ALA A 403 32.17 -9.33 32.58
N ALA A 404 31.64 -10.23 33.43
CA ALA A 404 30.20 -10.35 33.63
C ALA A 404 29.64 -9.13 34.38
N ARG A 405 30.36 -8.64 35.40
CA ARG A 405 29.97 -7.43 36.14
C ARG A 405 30.14 -6.16 35.30
N ILE A 406 31.22 -6.07 34.51
CA ILE A 406 31.47 -4.95 33.59
C ILE A 406 30.28 -4.79 32.63
N ALA A 407 29.82 -5.89 32.01
CA ALA A 407 28.69 -5.84 31.08
C ALA A 407 27.40 -5.34 31.74
N VAL A 408 27.12 -5.74 32.98
CA VAL A 408 25.95 -5.24 33.72
C VAL A 408 26.09 -3.76 34.08
N ALA A 409 27.28 -3.34 34.53
CA ALA A 409 27.56 -1.94 34.86
C ALA A 409 27.44 -1.04 33.63
N GLU A 410 27.95 -1.48 32.49
CA GLU A 410 27.85 -0.79 31.22
C GLU A 410 26.38 -0.63 30.77
N ALA A 411 25.58 -1.70 30.83
CA ALA A 411 24.15 -1.65 30.51
C ALA A 411 23.37 -0.73 31.46
N CYS A 412 23.71 -0.73 32.75
CA CYS A 412 23.15 0.16 33.76
C CYS A 412 23.49 1.62 33.46
N LEU A 413 24.75 1.93 33.17
CA LEU A 413 25.20 3.27 32.80
C LEU A 413 24.58 3.76 31.48
N ALA A 414 24.48 2.88 30.48
CA ALA A 414 23.79 3.17 29.22
C ALA A 414 22.31 3.53 29.45
N SER A 415 21.65 2.87 30.41
CA SER A 415 20.25 3.12 30.79
C SER A 415 20.08 4.28 31.77
N TYR A 416 21.17 4.80 32.35
CA TYR A 416 21.12 5.83 33.37
C TYR A 416 20.74 7.20 32.77
N LYS A 417 19.80 7.88 33.42
CA LYS A 417 19.32 9.20 32.98
C LYS A 417 20.26 10.29 33.48
N GLY A 418 20.95 10.97 32.57
CA GLY A 418 21.86 12.08 32.86
C GLY A 418 23.18 12.01 32.10
N ASN A 419 24.01 13.03 32.26
CA ASN A 419 25.38 13.02 31.73
C ASN A 419 26.26 12.17 32.66
N ILE A 420 26.93 11.16 32.10
CA ILE A 420 27.85 10.27 32.81
C ILE A 420 29.29 10.43 32.32
N ASP A 421 29.54 11.33 31.37
CA ASP A 421 30.80 11.47 30.64
C ASP A 421 31.96 11.72 31.61
N ALA A 422 31.73 12.53 32.65
CA ALA A 422 32.72 12.87 33.65
C ALA A 422 33.17 11.68 34.51
N VAL A 423 32.31 10.67 34.71
CA VAL A 423 32.65 9.47 35.50
C VAL A 423 33.12 8.31 34.63
N VAL A 424 32.71 8.24 33.36
CA VAL A 424 33.13 7.19 32.42
C VAL A 424 34.49 7.51 31.78
N ALA A 425 34.79 8.78 31.49
CA ALA A 425 36.05 9.16 30.85
C ALA A 425 37.32 8.68 31.60
N PRO A 426 37.43 8.80 32.94
CA PRO A 426 38.59 8.27 33.67
C PRO A 426 38.75 6.75 33.54
N VAL A 427 37.64 6.00 33.36
CA VAL A 427 37.66 4.55 33.15
C VAL A 427 38.23 4.21 31.77
N ALA A 428 37.87 4.97 30.72
CA ALA A 428 38.42 4.79 29.38
C ALA A 428 39.95 5.04 29.34
N GLU A 429 40.47 5.92 30.19
CA GLU A 429 41.90 6.21 30.28
C GLU A 429 42.67 5.18 31.12
N ASN A 430 42.12 4.79 32.29
CA ASN A 430 42.91 4.13 33.34
C ASN A 430 42.35 2.78 33.84
N GLY A 431 41.20 2.34 33.33
CA GLY A 431 40.59 1.05 33.74
C GLY A 431 41.38 -0.17 33.27
N SER A 432 40.90 -1.37 33.62
CA SER A 432 41.39 -2.61 32.98
C SER A 432 41.17 -2.57 31.47
N VAL A 433 41.84 -3.44 30.70
CA VAL A 433 41.65 -3.51 29.24
C VAL A 433 40.16 -3.68 28.88
N GLN A 434 39.45 -4.58 29.57
CA GLN A 434 38.02 -4.81 29.35
C GLN A 434 37.16 -3.61 29.76
N GLY A 435 37.49 -2.97 30.89
CA GLY A 435 36.78 -1.79 31.36
C GLY A 435 36.97 -0.57 30.47
N ARG A 436 38.18 -0.39 29.93
CA ARG A 436 38.49 0.66 28.95
C ARG A 436 37.68 0.48 27.67
N VAL A 437 37.62 -0.74 27.13
CA VAL A 437 36.80 -1.07 25.95
C VAL A 437 35.34 -0.73 26.19
N ALA A 438 34.75 -1.23 27.28
CA ALA A 438 33.34 -0.98 27.62
C ALA A 438 33.06 0.52 27.81
N ALA A 439 33.98 1.26 28.45
CA ALA A 439 33.86 2.71 28.62
C ALA A 439 33.93 3.47 27.29
N LEU A 440 34.83 3.10 26.37
CA LEU A 440 34.96 3.73 25.05
C LEU A 440 33.71 3.52 24.19
N GLU A 441 33.21 2.28 24.13
CA GLU A 441 31.98 1.97 23.41
C GLU A 441 30.77 2.71 23.98
N LEU A 442 30.69 2.83 25.32
CA LEU A 442 29.64 3.56 26.00
C LEU A 442 29.70 5.06 25.69
N LEU A 443 30.89 5.68 25.67
CA LEU A 443 31.07 7.09 25.28
C LEU A 443 30.62 7.32 23.83
N GLY A 444 31.00 6.42 22.91
CA GLY A 444 30.55 6.43 21.52
C GLY A 444 29.03 6.34 21.39
N ARG A 445 28.42 5.33 21.99
CA ARG A 445 26.96 5.10 21.96
C ARG A 445 26.15 6.24 22.56
N ARG A 446 26.69 6.95 23.55
CA ARG A 446 26.02 8.08 24.22
C ARG A 446 26.27 9.43 23.58
N GLY A 447 27.10 9.51 22.54
CA GLY A 447 27.37 10.77 21.87
C GLY A 447 28.17 11.75 22.73
N ALA A 448 29.15 11.26 23.51
CA ALA A 448 29.92 12.06 24.47
C ALA A 448 30.93 13.02 23.80
N THR A 449 30.45 13.97 23.01
CA THR A 449 31.27 14.92 22.21
C THR A 449 32.15 15.85 23.04
N SER A 450 31.88 15.96 24.34
CA SER A 450 32.72 16.67 25.31
C SER A 450 34.00 15.90 25.67
N ARG A 451 34.09 14.62 25.29
CA ARG A 451 35.19 13.68 25.60
C ARG A 451 35.80 13.05 24.35
N ALA A 452 35.68 13.70 23.20
CA ALA A 452 36.30 13.24 21.95
C ALA A 452 37.83 13.11 22.09
N ASP A 453 38.47 13.97 22.89
CA ASP A 453 39.89 13.95 23.21
C ASP A 453 40.34 12.62 23.84
N VAL A 454 39.54 12.06 24.75
CA VAL A 454 39.81 10.79 25.43
C VAL A 454 39.77 9.63 24.43
N VAL A 455 38.74 9.60 23.57
CA VAL A 455 38.57 8.54 22.57
C VAL A 455 39.64 8.63 21.48
N LEU A 456 39.95 9.84 20.99
CA LEU A 456 41.01 10.09 20.00
C LEU A 456 42.38 9.64 20.51
N LYS A 457 42.71 9.94 21.76
CA LYS A 457 43.96 9.48 22.39
C LYS A 457 44.00 7.96 22.49
N ALA A 458 42.90 7.31 22.87
CA ALA A 458 42.81 5.86 22.98
C ALA A 458 42.87 5.13 21.63
N ALA A 459 42.48 5.78 20.52
CA ALA A 459 42.60 5.20 19.18
C ALA A 459 44.07 5.00 18.74
N GLY A 460 45.01 5.73 19.35
CA GLY A 460 46.46 5.55 19.18
C GLY A 460 47.12 4.69 20.28
N ASP A 461 46.36 3.94 21.07
CA ASP A 461 46.90 3.10 22.16
C ASP A 461 47.74 1.94 21.62
N LEU A 462 48.78 1.54 22.37
CA LEU A 462 49.62 0.39 22.03
C LEU A 462 48.89 -0.95 22.19
N ASN A 463 47.82 -0.99 22.98
CA ASN A 463 46.94 -2.15 23.09
C ASN A 463 45.96 -2.18 21.91
N PRO A 464 46.05 -3.18 21.01
CA PRO A 464 45.25 -3.20 19.78
C PRO A 464 43.75 -3.34 20.05
N THR A 465 43.35 -4.00 21.13
CA THR A 465 41.93 -4.16 21.51
C THR A 465 41.33 -2.82 21.93
N VAL A 466 42.07 -2.03 22.71
CA VAL A 466 41.64 -0.68 23.11
C VAL A 466 41.63 0.26 21.92
N ALA A 467 42.67 0.24 21.09
CA ALA A 467 42.77 1.06 19.89
C ALA A 467 41.61 0.80 18.92
N LYS A 468 41.21 -0.46 18.74
CA LYS A 468 40.06 -0.84 17.91
C LYS A 468 38.74 -0.30 18.48
N ALA A 469 38.47 -0.55 19.76
CA ALA A 469 37.25 -0.08 20.42
C ALA A 469 37.13 1.46 20.40
N ALA A 470 38.25 2.15 20.62
CA ALA A 470 38.30 3.60 20.51
C ALA A 470 38.02 4.08 19.08
N SER A 471 38.66 3.46 18.08
CA SER A 471 38.45 3.81 16.66
C SER A 471 36.99 3.63 16.24
N ASP A 472 36.34 2.55 16.67
CA ASP A 472 34.91 2.29 16.39
C ASP A 472 33.99 3.28 17.11
N ALA A 473 34.38 3.76 18.29
CA ALA A 473 33.62 4.74 19.05
C ALA A 473 33.75 6.18 18.51
N LEU A 474 34.78 6.48 17.70
CA LEU A 474 35.08 7.84 17.23
C LEU A 474 33.88 8.50 16.57
N ALA A 475 33.21 7.83 15.64
CA ALA A 475 32.08 8.38 14.89
C ALA A 475 30.92 8.84 15.81
N GLY A 476 30.80 8.30 17.02
CA GLY A 476 29.82 8.73 18.01
C GLY A 476 30.21 10.00 18.77
N VAL A 477 31.50 10.31 18.91
CA VAL A 477 31.99 11.41 19.76
C VAL A 477 32.59 12.59 19.00
N VAL A 478 33.03 12.41 17.76
CA VAL A 478 33.73 13.47 17.02
C VAL A 478 32.78 14.46 16.37
N THR A 479 33.29 15.67 16.15
CA THR A 479 32.64 16.77 15.42
C THR A 479 33.63 17.39 14.44
N ASP A 480 33.21 18.39 13.68
CA ASP A 480 34.05 19.14 12.73
C ASP A 480 35.32 19.74 13.38
N LYS A 481 35.24 20.14 14.66
CA LYS A 481 36.40 20.64 15.44
C LYS A 481 37.55 19.62 15.56
N ASP A 482 37.23 18.34 15.44
CA ASP A 482 38.16 17.22 15.69
C ASP A 482 38.84 16.72 14.40
N LEU A 483 38.46 17.26 13.23
CA LEU A 483 39.01 16.87 11.92
C LEU A 483 40.55 16.92 11.84
N PRO A 484 41.26 17.94 12.36
CA PRO A 484 42.72 17.95 12.31
C PRO A 484 43.37 16.73 13.00
N ALA A 485 42.81 16.30 14.13
CA ALA A 485 43.28 15.13 14.87
C ALA A 485 42.96 13.84 14.13
N LEU A 486 41.76 13.73 13.55
CA LEU A 486 41.36 12.58 12.74
C LEU A 486 42.22 12.41 11.48
N TYR A 487 42.55 13.50 10.78
CA TYR A 487 43.45 13.44 9.63
C TYR A 487 44.85 12.96 10.03
N SER A 488 45.37 13.44 11.15
CA SER A 488 46.68 13.02 11.66
C SER A 488 46.67 11.55 12.09
N LEU A 489 45.58 11.08 12.71
CA LEU A 489 45.39 9.68 13.09
C LEU A 489 45.34 8.78 11.83
N LEU A 490 44.51 9.13 10.85
CA LEU A 490 44.41 8.39 9.59
C LEU A 490 45.76 8.35 8.86
N GLU A 491 46.44 9.49 8.77
CA GLU A 491 47.75 9.59 8.11
C GLU A 491 48.89 8.96 8.89
N SER A 492 48.71 8.57 10.15
CA SER A 492 49.68 7.73 10.86
C SER A 492 49.62 6.26 10.40
N MET A 493 48.50 5.84 9.81
CA MET A 493 48.29 4.47 9.37
C MET A 493 49.10 4.15 8.12
N SER A 494 49.43 2.86 7.98
CA SER A 494 50.30 2.35 6.91
C SER A 494 49.60 2.25 5.55
N SER A 495 48.30 1.90 5.54
CA SER A 495 47.48 1.74 4.34
C SER A 495 45.98 1.78 4.69
N ALA A 496 45.10 1.83 3.69
CA ALA A 496 43.65 1.77 3.94
C ALA A 496 43.18 0.38 4.41
N SER A 497 44.06 -0.63 4.34
CA SER A 497 43.81 -1.98 4.86
C SER A 497 44.17 -2.15 6.34
N ASP A 498 44.64 -1.09 7.01
CA ASP A 498 44.84 -1.08 8.45
C ASP A 498 43.51 -1.43 9.17
N ALA A 499 43.59 -2.22 10.23
CA ALA A 499 42.42 -2.74 10.95
C ALA A 499 41.50 -1.63 11.50
N ASN A 500 42.03 -0.42 11.70
CA ASN A 500 41.31 0.74 12.22
C ASN A 500 41.00 1.80 11.16
N ALA A 501 41.56 1.72 9.95
CA ALA A 501 41.40 2.76 8.92
C ALA A 501 39.93 3.02 8.57
N ALA A 502 39.15 1.97 8.35
CA ALA A 502 37.73 2.11 8.00
C ALA A 502 36.93 2.87 9.07
N ALA A 503 37.18 2.59 10.35
CA ALA A 503 36.48 3.28 11.45
C ALA A 503 36.87 4.76 11.54
N VAL A 504 38.15 5.08 11.32
CA VAL A 504 38.63 6.48 11.30
C VAL A 504 38.13 7.22 10.05
N GLN A 505 38.10 6.59 8.88
CA GLN A 505 37.54 7.15 7.65
C GLN A 505 36.06 7.50 7.83
N HIS A 506 35.28 6.57 8.41
CA HIS A 506 33.88 6.80 8.74
C HIS A 506 33.72 7.95 9.74
N ALA A 507 34.53 7.99 10.79
CA ALA A 507 34.52 9.09 11.77
C ALA A 507 34.80 10.45 11.13
N ILE A 508 35.72 10.53 10.15
CA ILE A 508 35.96 11.75 9.37
C ILE A 508 34.71 12.13 8.58
N ALA A 509 34.10 11.20 7.84
CA ALA A 509 32.91 11.48 7.05
C ALA A 509 31.74 11.97 7.95
N VAL A 510 31.57 11.38 9.13
CA VAL A 510 30.58 11.79 10.14
C VAL A 510 30.88 13.17 10.72
N ALA A 511 32.14 13.46 11.09
CA ALA A 511 32.55 14.79 11.55
C ALA A 511 32.27 15.88 10.51
N MET A 512 32.38 15.54 9.22
CA MET A 512 32.09 16.44 8.11
C MET A 512 30.61 16.53 7.74
N LYS A 513 29.72 15.76 8.37
CA LYS A 513 28.30 15.61 7.94
C LYS A 513 27.58 16.95 7.78
N ASN A 514 27.80 17.89 8.71
CA ASN A 514 27.13 19.19 8.75
C ASN A 514 27.86 20.31 7.97
N MET A 515 29.00 20.02 7.34
CA MET A 515 29.72 20.99 6.50
C MET A 515 29.04 21.17 5.14
N PRO A 516 29.17 22.34 4.49
CA PRO A 516 28.78 22.51 3.08
C PRO A 516 29.53 21.53 2.16
N VAL A 517 28.86 21.00 1.13
CA VAL A 517 29.44 20.01 0.20
C VAL A 517 30.73 20.50 -0.46
N SER A 518 30.78 21.78 -0.85
CA SER A 518 31.98 22.43 -1.40
C SER A 518 33.17 22.38 -0.43
N ASP A 519 32.90 22.59 0.85
CA ASP A 519 33.93 22.64 1.88
C ASP A 519 34.43 21.24 2.22
N LYS A 520 33.53 20.23 2.14
CA LYS A 520 33.92 18.83 2.25
C LYS A 520 34.91 18.43 1.16
N ALA A 521 34.55 18.75 -0.09
CA ALA A 521 35.38 18.45 -1.25
C ALA A 521 36.75 19.14 -1.14
N ALA A 522 36.77 20.43 -0.81
CA ALA A 522 38.00 21.19 -0.64
C ALA A 522 38.89 20.66 0.50
N ALA A 523 38.30 20.30 1.64
CA ALA A 523 39.04 19.77 2.78
C ALA A 523 39.73 18.44 2.45
N ILE A 524 39.00 17.50 1.83
CA ILE A 524 39.56 16.19 1.44
C ILE A 524 40.61 16.35 0.34
N ALA A 525 40.32 17.13 -0.69
CA ALA A 525 41.25 17.40 -1.79
C ALA A 525 42.56 18.02 -1.28
N SER A 526 42.48 18.94 -0.30
CA SER A 526 43.67 19.52 0.33
C SER A 526 44.53 18.49 1.04
N ARG A 527 43.95 17.48 1.71
CA ARG A 527 44.70 16.40 2.36
C ARG A 527 45.34 15.47 1.33
N MET A 528 44.59 15.06 0.32
CA MET A 528 45.09 14.20 -0.76
C MET A 528 46.26 14.84 -1.51
N LYS A 529 46.22 16.16 -1.74
CA LYS A 529 47.31 16.92 -2.38
C LYS A 529 48.53 17.08 -1.46
N ALA A 530 48.32 17.29 -0.17
CA ALA A 530 49.40 17.47 0.79
C ALA A 530 50.22 16.19 1.03
N ASN A 531 49.61 15.01 0.83
CA ASN A 531 50.25 13.72 1.06
C ASN A 531 49.91 12.71 -0.06
N GLU A 532 50.50 12.92 -1.23
CA GLU A 532 50.19 12.16 -2.45
C GLU A 532 50.40 10.64 -2.29
N ALA A 533 51.43 10.24 -1.54
CA ALA A 533 51.69 8.82 -1.24
C ALA A 533 50.57 8.16 -0.42
N LYS A 534 49.81 8.95 0.35
CA LYS A 534 48.70 8.48 1.21
C LYS A 534 47.31 8.82 0.66
N LYS A 535 47.22 9.26 -0.60
CA LYS A 535 45.94 9.70 -1.19
C LYS A 535 44.82 8.65 -1.13
N SER A 536 45.15 7.35 -1.22
CA SER A 536 44.14 6.28 -1.20
C SER A 536 43.45 6.10 0.15
N LEU A 537 44.02 6.59 1.26
CA LEU A 537 43.35 6.64 2.56
C LEU A 537 42.07 7.49 2.54
N TYR A 538 41.91 8.38 1.56
CA TYR A 538 40.79 9.30 1.51
C TYR A 538 39.69 8.87 0.53
N TYR A 539 39.85 7.78 -0.23
CA TYR A 539 38.82 7.35 -1.19
C TYR A 539 37.50 6.95 -0.50
N SER A 540 37.54 6.17 0.59
CA SER A 540 36.32 5.85 1.35
C SER A 540 35.71 7.09 2.01
N VAL A 541 36.54 8.04 2.45
CA VAL A 541 36.06 9.32 2.99
C VAL A 541 35.32 10.11 1.90
N LEU A 542 35.83 10.17 0.67
CA LEU A 542 35.15 10.79 -0.46
C LEU A 542 33.79 10.13 -0.75
N ALA A 543 33.77 8.79 -0.81
CA ALA A 543 32.56 8.02 -1.08
C ALA A 543 31.47 8.27 -0.03
N GLU A 544 31.83 8.29 1.26
CA GLU A 544 30.89 8.51 2.37
C GLU A 544 30.51 9.98 2.58
N ALA A 545 31.41 10.92 2.26
CA ALA A 545 31.14 12.36 2.38
C ALA A 545 30.09 12.85 1.37
N GLY A 546 29.84 12.08 0.30
CA GLY A 546 28.82 12.36 -0.71
C GLY A 546 29.13 13.59 -1.58
N VAL A 547 30.41 13.80 -1.91
CA VAL A 547 30.82 14.92 -2.78
C VAL A 547 30.64 14.54 -4.26
N PRO A 548 30.18 15.46 -5.15
CA PRO A 548 29.91 15.15 -6.55
C PRO A 548 31.10 14.57 -7.32
N GLU A 549 32.30 15.05 -7.04
CA GLU A 549 33.55 14.65 -7.71
C GLU A 549 34.10 13.31 -7.20
N ALA A 550 33.48 12.69 -6.18
CA ALA A 550 33.98 11.48 -5.56
C ALA A 550 34.14 10.33 -6.57
N VAL A 551 33.12 10.09 -7.39
CA VAL A 551 33.13 8.97 -8.34
C VAL A 551 34.26 9.14 -9.36
N ASP A 552 34.47 10.34 -9.89
CA ASP A 552 35.52 10.61 -10.87
C ASP A 552 36.92 10.42 -10.28
N ILE A 553 37.18 11.01 -9.10
CA ILE A 553 38.47 10.90 -8.41
C ILE A 553 38.78 9.45 -8.04
N ILE A 554 37.81 8.73 -7.48
CA ILE A 554 37.99 7.32 -7.12
C ILE A 554 38.17 6.47 -8.38
N SER A 555 37.44 6.77 -9.46
CA SER A 555 37.56 6.06 -10.75
C SER A 555 38.92 6.22 -11.39
N GLU A 556 39.51 7.43 -11.36
CA GLU A 556 40.88 7.70 -11.78
C GLU A 556 41.87 6.88 -10.94
N GLY A 557 41.67 6.87 -9.61
CA GLY A 557 42.46 6.04 -8.69
C GLY A 557 42.44 4.55 -9.02
N PHE A 558 41.31 4.01 -9.49
CA PHE A 558 41.19 2.64 -9.96
C PHE A 558 41.89 2.39 -11.31
N SER A 559 41.81 3.35 -12.24
CA SER A 559 42.47 3.23 -13.56
C SER A 559 44.00 3.26 -13.44
N ASP A 560 44.52 4.28 -12.75
CA ASP A 560 45.92 4.71 -12.85
C ASP A 560 46.74 4.43 -11.56
N GLY A 561 46.09 3.92 -10.51
CA GLY A 561 46.73 3.63 -9.23
C GLY A 561 47.66 2.41 -9.24
N THR A 562 48.52 2.32 -8.22
CA THR A 562 49.25 1.09 -7.89
C THR A 562 48.27 -0.03 -7.49
N PRO A 563 48.65 -1.33 -7.50
CA PRO A 563 47.73 -2.41 -7.15
C PRO A 563 46.97 -2.20 -5.83
N SER A 564 47.64 -1.71 -4.78
CA SER A 564 47.00 -1.38 -3.49
C SER A 564 46.02 -0.21 -3.61
N GLN A 565 46.36 0.83 -4.38
CA GLN A 565 45.47 1.97 -4.58
C GLN A 565 44.25 1.61 -5.42
N LYS A 566 44.38 0.66 -6.35
CA LYS A 566 43.25 0.10 -7.11
C LYS A 566 42.29 -0.64 -6.20
N ASP A 567 42.80 -1.47 -5.29
CA ASP A 567 41.96 -2.17 -4.31
C ASP A 567 41.23 -1.20 -3.37
N ASP A 568 41.92 -0.16 -2.90
CA ASP A 568 41.33 0.89 -2.06
C ASP A 568 40.25 1.68 -2.81
N ALA A 569 40.52 2.07 -4.06
CA ALA A 569 39.55 2.77 -4.91
C ALA A 569 38.34 1.90 -5.21
N PHE A 570 38.55 0.61 -5.49
CA PHE A 570 37.47 -0.33 -5.72
C PHE A 570 36.56 -0.48 -4.50
N ARG A 571 37.12 -0.68 -3.30
CA ARG A 571 36.33 -0.72 -2.05
C ARG A 571 35.52 0.57 -1.84
N ALA A 572 36.10 1.72 -2.17
CA ALA A 572 35.40 3.00 -2.07
C ALA A 572 34.24 3.10 -3.09
N LEU A 573 34.42 2.67 -4.34
CA LEU A 573 33.36 2.65 -5.36
C LEU A 573 32.16 1.80 -4.93
N LEU A 574 32.40 0.66 -4.28
CA LEU A 574 31.32 -0.19 -3.76
C LEU A 574 30.47 0.53 -2.70
N ASN A 575 31.08 1.46 -1.94
CA ASN A 575 30.44 2.20 -0.85
C ASN A 575 29.84 3.55 -1.26
N VAL A 576 30.01 3.96 -2.53
CA VAL A 576 29.34 5.14 -3.07
C VAL A 576 27.82 4.95 -2.97
N GLN A 577 27.13 5.97 -2.48
CA GLN A 577 25.69 5.95 -2.28
C GLN A 577 24.95 6.32 -3.58
N GLY A 578 23.82 5.66 -3.81
CA GLY A 578 22.96 5.90 -4.96
C GLY A 578 23.57 5.47 -6.30
N MET A 579 23.02 6.02 -7.38
CA MET A 579 23.31 5.59 -8.75
C MET A 579 24.62 6.13 -9.35
N ALA A 580 25.31 7.02 -8.64
CA ALA A 580 26.46 7.75 -9.19
C ALA A 580 27.61 6.83 -9.64
N ALA A 581 27.84 5.71 -8.94
CA ALA A 581 28.89 4.75 -9.28
C ALA A 581 28.42 3.62 -10.22
N ALA A 582 27.12 3.53 -10.56
CA ALA A 582 26.56 2.36 -11.23
C ALA A 582 27.20 2.09 -12.60
N ASP A 583 27.34 3.12 -13.44
CA ASP A 583 27.98 2.99 -14.76
C ASP A 583 29.43 2.54 -14.66
N ARG A 584 30.17 3.10 -13.69
CA ARG A 584 31.55 2.70 -13.45
C ARG A 584 31.64 1.26 -13.00
N LEU A 585 30.78 0.84 -12.07
CA LEU A 585 30.72 -0.53 -11.57
C LEU A 585 30.35 -1.51 -12.68
N LEU A 586 29.40 -1.17 -13.55
CA LEU A 586 29.05 -1.99 -14.72
C LEU A 586 30.21 -2.10 -15.71
N GLY A 587 30.96 -1.02 -15.92
CA GLY A 587 32.18 -1.01 -16.72
C GLY A 587 33.28 -1.92 -16.13
N ILE A 588 33.49 -1.85 -14.81
CA ILE A 588 34.43 -2.74 -14.09
C ILE A 588 33.96 -4.20 -14.18
N ALA A 589 32.66 -4.45 -14.02
CA ALA A 589 32.03 -5.76 -14.17
C ALA A 589 32.20 -6.35 -15.57
N SER A 590 32.33 -5.51 -16.60
CA SER A 590 32.56 -5.92 -17.99
C SER A 590 34.05 -6.13 -18.32
N GLY A 591 34.96 -5.81 -17.39
CA GLY A 591 36.40 -5.94 -17.56
C GLY A 591 36.92 -7.37 -17.40
N SER A 592 38.20 -7.56 -17.68
CA SER A 592 38.87 -8.88 -17.66
C SER A 592 39.40 -9.31 -16.27
N GLU A 593 39.42 -8.41 -15.27
CA GLU A 593 39.92 -8.71 -13.93
C GLU A 593 38.83 -9.35 -13.04
N ALA A 594 38.83 -10.69 -12.97
CA ALA A 594 37.86 -11.48 -12.21
C ALA A 594 37.70 -11.04 -10.74
N ARG A 595 38.79 -10.60 -10.10
CA ARG A 595 38.81 -10.15 -8.70
C ARG A 595 37.91 -8.93 -8.41
N TYR A 596 37.55 -8.16 -9.42
CA TYR A 596 36.67 -6.99 -9.28
C TYR A 596 35.30 -7.22 -9.92
N ALA A 597 35.25 -8.01 -11.00
CA ALA A 597 34.07 -8.14 -11.84
C ALA A 597 32.82 -8.61 -11.07
N VAL A 598 32.98 -9.60 -10.19
CA VAL A 598 31.88 -10.20 -9.41
C VAL A 598 31.27 -9.19 -8.44
N ASP A 599 32.10 -8.55 -7.59
CA ASP A 599 31.62 -7.61 -6.58
C ASP A 599 31.06 -6.33 -7.21
N ALA A 600 31.68 -5.87 -8.31
CA ALA A 600 31.19 -4.73 -9.06
C ALA A 600 29.79 -4.98 -9.63
N LEU A 601 29.59 -6.16 -10.22
CA LEU A 601 28.30 -6.54 -10.78
C LEU A 601 27.25 -6.76 -9.69
N GLY A 602 27.62 -7.44 -8.60
CA GLY A 602 26.75 -7.64 -7.45
C GLY A 602 26.25 -6.30 -6.90
N ARG A 603 27.15 -5.34 -6.72
CA ARG A 603 26.80 -3.99 -6.28
C ARG A 603 25.94 -3.24 -7.30
N TYR A 604 26.24 -3.34 -8.60
CA TYR A 604 25.40 -2.76 -9.65
C TYR A 604 23.96 -3.30 -9.60
N ILE A 605 23.79 -4.61 -9.43
CA ILE A 605 22.47 -5.25 -9.32
C ILE A 605 21.70 -4.72 -8.10
N GLU A 606 22.37 -4.56 -6.96
CA GLU A 606 21.77 -3.96 -5.76
C GLU A 606 21.32 -2.53 -5.99
N LEU A 607 22.20 -1.69 -6.57
CA LEU A 607 21.89 -0.30 -6.89
C LEU A 607 20.72 -0.20 -7.86
N ALA A 608 20.70 -1.03 -8.92
CA ALA A 608 19.60 -1.09 -9.87
C ALA A 608 18.27 -1.44 -9.18
N ALA A 609 18.25 -2.47 -8.32
CA ALA A 609 17.05 -2.90 -7.60
C ALA A 609 16.54 -1.84 -6.61
N GLN A 610 17.44 -1.17 -5.89
CA GLN A 610 17.13 -0.16 -4.86
C GLN A 610 16.88 1.24 -5.43
N SER A 611 17.17 1.47 -6.71
CA SER A 611 17.00 2.76 -7.36
C SER A 611 15.55 3.27 -7.30
N GLY A 612 15.37 4.59 -7.40
CA GLY A 612 14.05 5.24 -7.47
C GLY A 612 13.47 5.36 -8.88
N VAL A 613 14.09 4.73 -9.89
CA VAL A 613 13.62 4.79 -11.29
C VAL A 613 12.39 3.90 -11.50
N THR A 614 11.72 4.04 -12.65
CA THR A 614 10.55 3.25 -13.03
C THR A 614 10.85 1.75 -13.09
N ALA A 615 9.81 0.92 -12.96
CA ALA A 615 9.93 -0.53 -13.03
C ALA A 615 10.54 -0.99 -14.36
N GLU A 616 10.18 -0.32 -15.45
CA GLU A 616 10.70 -0.54 -16.81
C GLU A 616 12.20 -0.26 -16.87
N ASN A 617 12.66 0.88 -16.33
CA ASN A 617 14.08 1.20 -16.31
C ASN A 617 14.89 0.26 -15.42
N LYS A 618 14.33 -0.18 -14.28
CA LYS A 618 14.96 -1.22 -13.46
C LYS A 618 15.16 -2.51 -14.26
N VAL A 619 14.14 -2.95 -15.00
CA VAL A 619 14.24 -4.15 -15.84
C VAL A 619 15.27 -3.96 -16.97
N LEU A 620 15.38 -2.78 -17.59
CA LEU A 620 16.40 -2.50 -18.60
C LEU A 620 17.82 -2.54 -18.01
N MET A 621 18.04 -1.96 -16.83
CA MET A 621 19.33 -2.04 -16.12
C MET A 621 19.68 -3.48 -15.74
N LEU A 622 18.72 -4.23 -15.21
CA LEU A 622 18.89 -5.64 -14.87
C LEU A 622 19.15 -6.50 -16.12
N SER A 623 18.55 -6.17 -17.27
CA SER A 623 18.90 -6.76 -18.56
C SER A 623 20.36 -6.49 -18.92
N GLY A 624 20.88 -5.29 -18.67
CA GLY A 624 22.29 -4.96 -18.86
C GLY A 624 23.22 -5.84 -18.00
N ALA A 625 22.84 -6.10 -16.74
CA ALA A 625 23.58 -7.04 -15.89
C ALA A 625 23.58 -8.47 -16.44
N LEU A 626 22.45 -8.94 -17.00
CA LEU A 626 22.38 -10.25 -17.67
C LEU A 626 23.24 -10.31 -18.93
N ASP A 627 23.31 -9.22 -19.70
CA ASP A 627 24.17 -9.12 -20.89
C ASP A 627 25.66 -9.23 -20.49
N VAL A 628 26.08 -8.61 -19.38
CA VAL A 628 27.44 -8.76 -18.83
C VAL A 628 27.70 -10.20 -18.39
N LEU A 629 26.74 -10.85 -17.71
CA LEU A 629 26.87 -12.25 -17.30
C LEU A 629 26.98 -13.22 -18.47
N ALA A 630 26.33 -12.90 -19.60
CA ALA A 630 26.40 -13.70 -20.81
C ALA A 630 27.71 -13.51 -21.58
N SER A 631 28.31 -12.32 -21.51
CA SER A 631 29.48 -11.95 -22.33
C SER A 631 30.82 -11.99 -21.60
N ASN A 632 30.86 -11.91 -20.26
CA ASN A 632 32.10 -11.86 -19.50
C ASN A 632 32.52 -13.22 -18.91
N PRO A 633 33.53 -13.90 -19.48
CA PRO A 633 34.02 -15.18 -18.95
C PRO A 633 34.75 -15.06 -17.60
N ALA A 634 35.19 -13.86 -17.20
CA ALA A 634 35.95 -13.65 -15.96
C ALA A 634 35.14 -13.94 -14.67
N ILE A 635 33.80 -13.88 -14.74
CA ILE A 635 32.90 -14.16 -13.61
C ILE A 635 32.81 -15.68 -13.32
N GLY A 636 33.12 -16.53 -14.30
CA GLY A 636 33.02 -17.99 -14.18
C GLY A 636 31.56 -18.49 -14.21
N PRO A 637 31.31 -19.70 -14.74
CA PRO A 637 29.95 -20.17 -15.05
C PRO A 637 29.06 -20.36 -13.81
N GLU A 638 29.62 -20.84 -12.69
CA GLU A 638 28.86 -21.08 -11.45
C GLU A 638 28.39 -19.78 -10.80
N MET A 639 29.28 -18.80 -10.64
CA MET A 639 28.92 -17.48 -10.12
C MET A 639 27.99 -16.75 -11.09
N ALA A 640 28.21 -16.90 -12.39
CA ALA A 640 27.33 -16.30 -13.39
C ALA A 640 25.90 -16.85 -13.27
N ALA A 641 25.73 -18.16 -13.11
CA ALA A 641 24.41 -18.77 -12.87
C ALA A 641 23.75 -18.25 -11.58
N ARG A 642 24.51 -18.15 -10.49
CA ARG A 642 24.01 -17.59 -9.22
C ARG A 642 23.53 -16.15 -9.37
N LEU A 643 24.32 -15.30 -10.01
CA LEU A 643 23.95 -13.90 -10.25
C LEU A 643 22.77 -13.78 -11.22
N ARG A 644 22.67 -14.63 -12.26
CA ARG A 644 21.50 -14.68 -13.15
C ARG A 644 20.22 -14.97 -12.37
N ALA A 645 20.23 -15.97 -11.48
CA ALA A 645 19.07 -16.28 -10.64
C ALA A 645 18.68 -15.11 -9.72
N ILE A 646 19.66 -14.42 -9.13
CA ILE A 646 19.42 -13.21 -8.33
C ILE A 646 18.77 -12.10 -9.18
N VAL A 647 19.33 -11.83 -10.36
CA VAL A 647 18.79 -10.81 -11.27
C VAL A 647 17.36 -11.14 -11.68
N LEU A 648 17.04 -12.38 -12.01
CA LEU A 648 15.68 -12.80 -12.37
C LEU A 648 14.70 -12.60 -11.20
N GLY A 649 15.11 -12.91 -9.97
CA GLY A 649 14.31 -12.59 -8.78
C GLY A 649 14.11 -11.09 -8.58
N LYS A 650 15.04 -10.23 -9.02
CA LYS A 650 14.85 -8.76 -9.04
C LYS A 650 13.95 -8.30 -10.19
N VAL A 651 14.03 -8.95 -11.36
CA VAL A 651 13.14 -8.69 -12.49
C VAL A 651 11.68 -8.98 -12.10
N GLU A 652 11.42 -10.10 -11.42
CA GLU A 652 10.11 -10.46 -10.89
C GLU A 652 9.47 -9.35 -10.04
N GLN A 653 10.26 -8.68 -9.19
CA GLN A 653 9.75 -7.64 -8.28
C GLN A 653 9.15 -6.43 -8.99
N ASN A 654 9.46 -6.24 -10.28
CA ASN A 654 9.00 -5.12 -11.09
C ASN A 654 7.72 -5.44 -11.89
N LYS A 655 7.44 -6.72 -12.16
CA LYS A 655 6.20 -7.21 -12.83
C LYS A 655 5.85 -6.52 -14.17
N THR A 656 6.85 -6.08 -14.93
CA THR A 656 6.60 -5.44 -16.24
C THR A 656 6.47 -6.47 -17.36
N PHE A 657 5.82 -6.09 -18.48
CA PHE A 657 5.76 -6.94 -19.67
C PHE A 657 7.15 -7.29 -20.20
N GLN A 658 8.07 -6.33 -20.22
CA GLN A 658 9.46 -6.54 -20.62
C GLN A 658 10.15 -7.52 -19.66
N GLY A 659 9.85 -7.45 -18.37
CA GLY A 659 10.35 -8.38 -17.35
C GLY A 659 9.85 -9.81 -17.58
N LEU A 660 8.56 -9.97 -17.92
CA LEU A 660 7.95 -11.24 -18.32
C LEU A 660 8.69 -11.85 -19.52
N ILE A 661 8.91 -11.06 -20.57
CA ILE A 661 9.63 -11.50 -21.78
C ILE A 661 11.09 -11.84 -21.47
N LEU A 662 11.78 -11.00 -20.69
CA LEU A 662 13.18 -11.18 -20.32
C LEU A 662 13.36 -12.47 -19.52
N ALA A 663 12.54 -12.70 -18.49
CA ALA A 663 12.57 -13.92 -17.70
C ALA A 663 12.26 -15.16 -18.54
N GLY A 664 11.32 -15.05 -19.48
CA GLY A 664 10.95 -16.11 -20.41
C GLY A 664 12.12 -16.72 -21.20
N ARG A 665 13.18 -15.93 -21.45
CA ARG A 665 14.40 -16.40 -22.15
C ARG A 665 15.21 -17.42 -21.36
N TYR A 666 15.01 -17.49 -20.05
CA TYR A 666 15.78 -18.33 -19.12
C TYR A 666 15.02 -19.56 -18.62
N LEU A 667 13.81 -19.82 -19.13
CA LEU A 667 13.01 -20.99 -18.77
C LEU A 667 13.67 -22.32 -19.19
N ASP A 668 14.52 -22.26 -20.22
CA ASP A 668 15.26 -23.40 -20.76
C ASP A 668 16.76 -23.37 -20.36
N ASP A 669 17.17 -22.52 -19.40
CA ASP A 669 18.58 -22.41 -18.95
C ASP A 669 19.08 -23.76 -18.40
N PRO A 670 20.34 -24.18 -18.62
CA PRO A 670 20.85 -25.46 -18.09
C PRO A 670 20.91 -25.50 -16.55
N ASP A 671 21.01 -24.37 -15.87
CA ASP A 671 21.06 -24.31 -14.41
C ASP A 671 19.65 -24.33 -13.77
N GLY A 672 19.46 -25.21 -12.79
CA GLY A 672 18.16 -25.41 -12.15
C GLY A 672 17.67 -24.21 -11.33
N ALA A 673 18.58 -23.48 -10.67
CA ALA A 673 18.22 -22.30 -9.89
C ALA A 673 17.81 -21.13 -10.81
N VAL A 674 18.49 -20.99 -11.95
CA VAL A 674 18.14 -19.99 -12.97
C VAL A 674 16.76 -20.29 -13.57
N ARG A 675 16.47 -21.54 -13.96
CA ARG A 675 15.14 -21.94 -14.46
C ARG A 675 14.04 -21.68 -13.43
N GLN A 676 14.29 -22.01 -12.17
CA GLN A 676 13.30 -21.80 -11.11
C GLN A 676 13.00 -20.31 -10.91
N ALA A 677 14.03 -19.45 -10.87
CA ALA A 677 13.86 -18.01 -10.75
C ALA A 677 13.11 -17.42 -11.97
N ALA A 678 13.43 -17.89 -13.18
CA ALA A 678 12.73 -17.51 -14.40
C ALA A 678 11.24 -17.92 -14.37
N ALA A 679 10.95 -19.14 -13.91
CA ALA A 679 9.59 -19.66 -13.80
C ALA A 679 8.74 -18.81 -12.85
N MET A 680 9.27 -18.50 -11.66
CA MET A 680 8.59 -17.64 -10.68
C MET A 680 8.37 -16.23 -11.23
N ALA A 681 9.40 -15.64 -11.85
CA ALA A 681 9.30 -14.32 -12.47
C ALA A 681 8.20 -14.25 -13.53
N VAL A 682 8.11 -15.26 -14.40
CA VAL A 682 7.07 -15.34 -15.44
C VAL A 682 5.68 -15.51 -14.84
N GLN A 683 5.50 -16.47 -13.93
CA GLN A 683 4.19 -16.77 -13.34
C GLN A 683 3.68 -15.59 -12.51
N ASN A 684 4.48 -15.06 -11.59
CA ASN A 684 4.06 -13.99 -10.68
C ASN A 684 3.81 -12.67 -11.39
N THR A 685 4.53 -12.40 -12.49
CA THR A 685 4.27 -11.23 -13.34
C THR A 685 2.95 -11.40 -14.09
N ALA A 686 2.74 -12.51 -14.79
CA ALA A 686 1.51 -12.72 -15.55
C ALA A 686 0.27 -12.78 -14.66
N LEU A 687 0.33 -13.47 -13.51
CA LEU A 687 -0.78 -13.56 -12.56
C LEU A 687 -1.23 -12.19 -12.00
N ALA A 688 -0.33 -11.20 -11.98
CA ALA A 688 -0.63 -9.85 -11.53
C ALA A 688 -1.28 -8.96 -12.60
N HIS A 689 -1.25 -9.36 -13.88
CA HIS A 689 -1.64 -8.52 -15.02
C HIS A 689 -2.54 -9.28 -16.00
N THR A 690 -3.85 -9.03 -15.92
CA THR A 690 -4.83 -9.64 -16.84
C THR A 690 -4.78 -9.07 -18.27
N GLU A 691 -4.19 -7.89 -18.42
CA GLU A 691 -3.93 -7.24 -19.71
C GLU A 691 -2.78 -7.93 -20.48
N TYR A 692 -1.95 -8.74 -19.82
CA TYR A 692 -0.95 -9.56 -20.48
C TYR A 692 -1.58 -10.89 -20.87
N TYR A 693 -2.09 -10.98 -22.10
CA TYR A 693 -2.68 -12.20 -22.62
C TYR A 693 -2.25 -12.46 -24.07
N GLY A 694 -2.66 -13.61 -24.60
CA GLY A 694 -2.39 -14.03 -25.97
C GLY A 694 -1.29 -15.07 -26.10
N PRO A 695 -0.97 -15.49 -27.35
CA PRO A 695 -0.15 -16.67 -27.61
C PRO A 695 1.23 -16.63 -26.96
N VAL A 696 1.87 -15.45 -26.88
CA VAL A 696 3.18 -15.31 -26.25
C VAL A 696 3.10 -15.57 -24.75
N VAL A 697 2.16 -14.93 -24.06
CA VAL A 697 2.01 -15.05 -22.60
C VAL A 697 1.57 -16.45 -22.22
N GLU A 698 0.63 -17.04 -22.97
CA GLU A 698 0.21 -18.42 -22.75
C GLU A 698 1.35 -19.42 -22.88
N ASN A 699 2.20 -19.26 -23.90
CA ASN A 699 3.34 -20.15 -24.12
C ASN A 699 4.39 -20.00 -23.00
N LEU A 700 4.68 -18.77 -22.58
CA LEU A 700 5.57 -18.51 -21.45
C LEU A 700 5.04 -19.11 -20.16
N LEU A 701 3.75 -18.96 -19.85
CA LEU A 701 3.12 -19.54 -18.67
C LEU A 701 3.15 -21.07 -18.68
N LYS A 702 2.89 -21.70 -19.83
CA LYS A 702 2.99 -23.17 -19.99
C LYS A 702 4.43 -23.63 -19.73
N LYS A 703 5.42 -23.02 -20.40
CA LYS A 703 6.83 -23.33 -20.17
C LYS A 703 7.27 -23.08 -18.72
N ALA A 704 6.78 -22.01 -18.09
CA ALA A 704 7.10 -21.72 -16.70
C ALA A 704 6.50 -22.75 -15.74
N CYS A 705 5.31 -23.28 -16.02
CA CYS A 705 4.72 -24.38 -15.25
C CYS A 705 5.53 -25.68 -15.36
N ASP A 706 6.14 -25.93 -16.52
CA ASP A 706 7.00 -27.09 -16.76
C ASP A 706 8.38 -26.91 -16.10
N ALA A 707 8.92 -25.69 -16.12
CA ALA A 707 10.20 -25.34 -15.52
C ALA A 707 10.15 -25.24 -13.99
N ASP A 708 8.98 -25.01 -13.38
CA ASP A 708 8.80 -24.95 -11.93
C ASP A 708 8.87 -26.34 -11.29
N GLN A 709 9.92 -26.55 -10.51
CA GLN A 709 10.21 -27.79 -9.78
C GLN A 709 10.07 -27.59 -8.26
N SER A 710 9.45 -26.49 -7.82
CA SER A 710 9.22 -26.23 -6.40
C SER A 710 8.21 -27.21 -5.79
N ALA A 711 8.26 -27.35 -4.46
CA ALA A 711 7.30 -28.15 -3.70
C ALA A 711 5.84 -27.68 -3.92
N ASP A 712 5.65 -26.40 -4.22
CA ASP A 712 4.35 -25.76 -4.42
C ASP A 712 3.91 -25.69 -5.89
N SER A 713 4.67 -26.30 -6.81
CA SER A 713 4.39 -26.28 -8.26
C SER A 713 2.96 -26.73 -8.62
N GLY A 714 2.36 -27.61 -7.82
CA GLY A 714 0.95 -27.99 -7.97
C GLY A 714 -0.03 -26.82 -7.78
N TYR A 715 0.16 -26.03 -6.72
CA TYR A 715 -0.64 -24.84 -6.44
C TYR A 715 -0.41 -23.75 -7.47
N HIS A 716 0.85 -23.54 -7.86
CA HIS A 716 1.20 -22.57 -8.90
C HIS A 716 0.53 -22.89 -10.24
N ARG A 717 0.56 -24.16 -10.67
CA ARG A 717 -0.14 -24.60 -11.89
C ARG A 717 -1.64 -24.37 -11.81
N GLU A 718 -2.27 -24.61 -10.66
CA GLU A 718 -3.69 -24.34 -10.48
C GLU A 718 -4.01 -22.84 -10.61
N ALA A 719 -3.19 -21.98 -9.99
CA ALA A 719 -3.33 -20.53 -10.11
C ALA A 719 -3.17 -20.05 -11.55
N VAL A 720 -2.15 -20.54 -12.27
CA VAL A 720 -1.92 -20.24 -13.69
C VAL A 720 -3.09 -20.72 -14.55
N ASN A 721 -3.60 -21.94 -14.33
CA ASN A 721 -4.74 -22.47 -15.08
C ASN A 721 -6.01 -21.63 -14.84
N LYS A 722 -6.26 -21.20 -13.60
CA LYS A 722 -7.37 -20.31 -13.26
C LYS A 722 -7.23 -18.95 -13.94
N HIS A 723 -6.02 -18.39 -13.95
CA HIS A 723 -5.73 -17.13 -14.61
C HIS A 723 -5.96 -17.25 -16.13
N LEU A 724 -5.35 -18.24 -16.79
CA LEU A 724 -5.57 -18.52 -18.22
C LEU A 724 -7.04 -18.79 -18.57
N ALA A 725 -7.80 -19.40 -17.66
CA ALA A 725 -9.23 -19.60 -17.83
C ALA A 725 -10.01 -18.27 -17.85
N SER A 726 -9.55 -17.26 -17.10
CA SER A 726 -10.17 -15.93 -17.02
C SER A 726 -9.79 -14.98 -18.17
N LEU A 727 -8.68 -15.23 -18.87
CA LEU A 727 -8.21 -14.37 -19.96
C LEU A 727 -9.04 -14.53 -21.25
N PRO A 728 -9.09 -13.48 -22.11
CA PRO A 728 -9.71 -13.56 -23.43
C PRO A 728 -9.13 -14.71 -24.27
N LYS A 729 -10.00 -15.45 -24.97
CA LYS A 729 -9.59 -16.62 -25.79
C LYS A 729 -9.05 -16.26 -27.18
N ASN A 730 -9.32 -15.03 -27.65
CA ASN A 730 -8.90 -14.54 -28.96
C ASN A 730 -8.15 -13.22 -28.77
N GLY A 731 -7.15 -12.97 -29.62
CA GLY A 731 -6.29 -11.78 -29.55
C GLY A 731 -5.11 -11.94 -28.58
N GLY A 732 -4.57 -10.82 -28.15
CA GLY A 732 -3.43 -10.74 -27.23
C GLY A 732 -2.08 -10.60 -27.95
N TYR A 733 -1.01 -10.50 -27.17
CA TYR A 733 0.32 -10.18 -27.66
C TYR A 733 0.93 -11.32 -28.49
N VAL A 734 1.41 -10.94 -29.68
CA VAL A 734 2.22 -11.77 -30.58
C VAL A 734 3.55 -11.09 -30.88
N SER A 735 4.59 -11.87 -31.18
CA SER A 735 5.88 -11.32 -31.59
C SER A 735 5.82 -10.81 -33.03
N MET A 736 6.25 -9.58 -33.28
CA MET A 736 6.41 -9.01 -34.62
C MET A 736 7.75 -9.40 -35.26
N PHE A 737 8.71 -9.87 -34.45
CA PHE A 737 10.04 -10.25 -34.90
C PHE A 737 10.42 -11.64 -34.35
N ASN A 738 10.95 -12.50 -35.22
CA ASN A 738 11.27 -13.89 -34.86
C ASN A 738 12.67 -14.05 -34.23
N GLY A 739 13.48 -12.99 -34.20
CA GLY A 739 14.84 -13.00 -33.65
C GLY A 739 15.90 -13.64 -34.56
N LYS A 740 15.55 -14.07 -35.76
CA LYS A 740 16.41 -14.88 -36.65
C LYS A 740 16.61 -14.26 -38.03
N ASP A 741 15.54 -13.77 -38.64
CA ASP A 741 15.54 -13.22 -39.99
C ASP A 741 14.45 -12.15 -40.17
N LEU A 742 14.38 -11.56 -41.36
CA LEU A 742 13.44 -10.48 -41.68
C LEU A 742 12.05 -10.99 -42.11
N SER A 743 11.68 -12.25 -41.85
CA SER A 743 10.34 -12.76 -42.19
C SER A 743 9.24 -11.93 -41.52
N GLY A 744 8.20 -11.57 -42.26
CA GLY A 744 7.15 -10.66 -41.81
C GLY A 744 7.46 -9.18 -42.02
N TRP A 745 8.64 -8.87 -42.57
CA TRP A 745 9.09 -7.52 -42.90
C TRP A 745 9.49 -7.40 -44.37
N LYS A 746 9.28 -6.22 -44.94
CA LYS A 746 9.56 -5.89 -46.35
C LYS A 746 10.11 -4.46 -46.48
N GLY A 747 10.68 -4.13 -47.63
CA GLY A 747 11.13 -2.78 -47.93
C GLY A 747 9.97 -1.80 -48.16
N LEU A 748 10.16 -0.54 -47.82
CA LEU A 748 9.15 0.51 -48.04
C LEU A 748 9.02 0.88 -49.53
N VAL A 749 7.79 0.90 -50.06
CA VAL A 749 7.49 1.37 -51.43
C VAL A 749 6.62 2.62 -51.38
N GLU A 750 7.21 3.80 -51.56
CA GLU A 750 6.54 5.11 -51.53
C GLU A 750 5.69 5.38 -50.27
N ASP A 751 5.06 6.55 -50.20
CA ASP A 751 4.05 6.87 -49.18
C ASP A 751 2.73 6.11 -49.43
N PRO A 752 1.85 5.99 -48.40
CA PRO A 752 0.60 5.23 -48.53
C PRO A 752 -0.37 5.76 -49.61
N ILE A 753 -0.38 7.07 -49.90
CA ILE A 753 -1.27 7.67 -50.92
C ILE A 753 -0.81 7.26 -52.31
N ALA A 754 0.49 7.37 -52.58
CA ALA A 754 1.07 6.95 -53.85
C ALA A 754 0.92 5.43 -54.04
N ARG A 755 1.23 4.65 -53.00
CA ARG A 755 1.11 3.18 -53.00
C ARG A 755 -0.32 2.71 -53.29
N ALA A 756 -1.33 3.33 -52.68
CA ALA A 756 -2.74 2.98 -52.89
C ALA A 756 -3.24 3.21 -54.34
N LYS A 757 -2.59 4.09 -55.10
CA LYS A 757 -2.93 4.38 -56.51
C LYS A 757 -2.28 3.42 -57.51
N MET A 758 -1.30 2.61 -57.08
CA MET A 758 -0.56 1.70 -57.97
C MET A 758 -1.39 0.48 -58.37
N LYS A 759 -1.15 -0.01 -59.59
CA LYS A 759 -1.68 -1.30 -60.02
C LYS A 759 -0.90 -2.44 -59.32
N PRO A 760 -1.54 -3.58 -58.99
CA PRO A 760 -0.87 -4.68 -58.29
C PRO A 760 0.45 -5.14 -58.92
N ALA A 761 0.54 -5.20 -60.25
CA ALA A 761 1.75 -5.60 -60.96
C ALA A 761 2.90 -4.57 -60.87
N GLU A 762 2.55 -3.29 -60.83
CA GLU A 762 3.54 -2.21 -60.67
C GLU A 762 4.10 -2.20 -59.25
N LEU A 763 3.21 -2.30 -58.25
CA LEU A 763 3.59 -2.38 -56.84
C LEU A 763 4.49 -3.59 -56.59
N ALA A 764 4.15 -4.77 -57.13
CA ALA A 764 4.97 -5.97 -57.00
C ALA A 764 6.40 -5.77 -57.58
N LYS A 765 6.53 -5.06 -58.70
CA LYS A 765 7.85 -4.76 -59.30
C LYS A 765 8.67 -3.80 -58.43
N LYS A 766 8.04 -2.74 -57.90
CA LYS A 766 8.72 -1.80 -56.98
C LYS A 766 9.08 -2.46 -55.66
N GLN A 767 8.26 -3.39 -55.17
CA GLN A 767 8.51 -4.12 -53.93
C GLN A 767 9.81 -4.92 -53.98
N VAL A 768 10.10 -5.62 -55.09
CA VAL A 768 11.36 -6.35 -55.25
C VAL A 768 12.57 -5.44 -55.06
N VAL A 769 12.54 -4.23 -55.65
CA VAL A 769 13.63 -3.24 -55.53
C VAL A 769 13.76 -2.73 -54.10
N ALA A 770 12.64 -2.42 -53.45
CA ALA A 770 12.63 -1.96 -52.06
C ALA A 770 13.15 -3.05 -51.10
N ASP A 771 12.78 -4.31 -51.33
CA ASP A 771 13.24 -5.43 -50.49
C ASP A 771 14.75 -5.67 -50.65
N GLU A 772 15.31 -5.50 -51.84
CA GLU A 772 16.76 -5.57 -52.07
C GLU A 772 17.50 -4.45 -51.33
N ALA A 773 16.99 -3.21 -51.39
CA ALA A 773 17.55 -2.08 -50.65
C ALA A 773 17.47 -2.29 -49.14
N MET A 774 16.32 -2.74 -48.64
CA MET A 774 16.13 -3.07 -47.23
C MET A 774 17.13 -4.12 -46.74
N ARG A 775 17.35 -5.23 -47.47
CA ARG A 775 18.29 -6.30 -47.06
C ARG A 775 19.76 -5.85 -47.01
N ARG A 776 20.11 -4.75 -47.69
CA ARG A 776 21.45 -4.16 -47.62
C ARG A 776 21.67 -3.43 -46.29
N ASP A 777 20.66 -2.68 -45.85
CA ASP A 777 20.78 -1.70 -44.76
C ASP A 777 20.20 -2.18 -43.43
N TRP A 778 19.27 -3.14 -43.46
CA TRP A 778 18.69 -3.78 -42.28
C TRP A 778 19.23 -5.20 -42.10
N LYS A 779 19.70 -5.49 -40.89
CA LYS A 779 20.30 -6.78 -40.52
C LYS A 779 19.68 -7.33 -39.25
N VAL A 780 19.81 -8.64 -39.07
CA VAL A 780 19.56 -9.29 -37.78
C VAL A 780 20.90 -9.57 -37.12
N ASP A 781 21.07 -9.09 -35.90
CA ASP A 781 22.27 -9.31 -35.08
C ASP A 781 21.87 -9.68 -33.65
N ASN A 782 22.28 -10.86 -33.18
CA ASN A 782 22.00 -11.38 -31.83
C ASN A 782 20.53 -11.20 -31.37
N GLY A 783 19.58 -11.53 -32.24
CA GLY A 783 18.15 -11.41 -31.93
C GLY A 783 17.62 -9.97 -31.90
N MET A 784 18.32 -9.02 -32.53
CA MET A 784 17.92 -7.63 -32.70
C MET A 784 17.76 -7.30 -34.19
N LEU A 785 16.81 -6.42 -34.51
CA LEU A 785 16.76 -5.73 -35.79
C LEU A 785 17.69 -4.52 -35.72
N VAL A 786 18.65 -4.46 -36.63
CA VAL A 786 19.68 -3.41 -36.63
C VAL A 786 19.71 -2.74 -37.99
N TYR A 787 19.51 -1.44 -37.98
CA TYR A 787 19.80 -0.61 -39.14
C TYR A 787 21.28 -0.22 -39.13
N VAL A 788 22.00 -0.53 -40.21
CA VAL A 788 23.46 -0.30 -40.37
C VAL A 788 23.80 0.50 -41.63
N GLY A 789 22.79 0.92 -42.40
CA GLY A 789 22.97 1.61 -43.67
C GLY A 789 23.34 3.09 -43.53
N GLN A 790 23.52 3.74 -44.67
CA GLN A 790 23.52 5.21 -44.81
C GLN A 790 22.31 5.72 -45.62
N GLY A 791 21.40 4.82 -46.04
CA GLY A 791 20.18 5.13 -46.80
C GLY A 791 18.99 5.50 -45.93
N PHE A 792 17.97 6.16 -46.47
CA PHE A 792 16.81 6.63 -45.68
C PHE A 792 15.59 5.71 -45.79
N ASP A 793 15.80 4.45 -46.21
CA ASP A 793 14.70 3.53 -46.50
C ASP A 793 14.29 2.74 -45.24
N ASN A 794 13.07 3.02 -44.77
CA ASN A 794 12.45 2.31 -43.65
C ASN A 794 12.24 0.82 -43.96
N ILE A 795 12.20 0.01 -42.90
CA ILE A 795 11.65 -1.35 -42.96
C ILE A 795 10.20 -1.33 -42.48
N CYS A 796 9.32 -2.08 -43.13
CA CYS A 796 7.89 -2.07 -42.82
C CYS A 796 7.31 -3.47 -42.71
N THR A 797 6.22 -3.60 -41.96
CA THR A 797 5.55 -4.89 -41.76
C THR A 797 4.85 -5.34 -43.05
N GLU A 798 4.91 -6.64 -43.36
CA GLU A 798 4.11 -7.22 -44.45
C GLU A 798 2.61 -7.15 -44.12
N LYS A 799 2.28 -7.42 -42.86
CA LYS A 799 0.92 -7.32 -42.31
C LYS A 799 0.55 -5.86 -42.10
N LEU A 800 -0.70 -5.54 -42.42
CA LEU A 800 -1.29 -4.23 -42.13
C LEU A 800 -1.99 -4.28 -40.77
N TYR A 801 -1.86 -3.21 -40.00
CA TYR A 801 -2.41 -3.09 -38.67
C TYR A 801 -3.43 -1.96 -38.61
N ARG A 802 -4.50 -2.24 -37.87
CA ARG A 802 -5.56 -1.29 -37.58
C ARG A 802 -5.38 -0.76 -36.16
N ASP A 803 -6.31 -1.05 -35.24
CA ASP A 803 -6.18 -0.68 -33.83
C ASP A 803 -5.28 -1.69 -33.11
N PHE A 804 -4.30 -1.20 -32.39
CA PHE A 804 -3.32 -2.04 -31.71
C PHE A 804 -2.72 -1.37 -30.48
N GLU A 805 -2.11 -2.20 -29.65
CA GLU A 805 -1.12 -1.78 -28.68
C GLU A 805 0.15 -2.60 -28.86
N MET A 806 1.32 -1.99 -28.62
CA MET A 806 2.59 -2.65 -28.84
C MET A 806 3.65 -2.24 -27.82
N TYR A 807 4.54 -3.18 -27.52
CA TYR A 807 5.79 -2.96 -26.81
C TYR A 807 6.96 -3.04 -27.78
N VAL A 808 7.96 -2.19 -27.59
CA VAL A 808 9.19 -2.17 -28.38
C VAL A 808 10.33 -1.60 -27.57
N ASP A 809 11.44 -2.35 -27.52
CA ASP A 809 12.69 -1.83 -26.98
C ASP A 809 13.54 -1.29 -28.13
N TRP A 810 14.15 -0.12 -27.92
CA TRP A 810 15.01 0.53 -28.91
C TRP A 810 16.27 1.11 -28.26
N LYS A 811 17.31 1.27 -29.07
CA LYS A 811 18.57 1.91 -28.65
C LYS A 811 19.21 2.64 -29.83
N LEU A 812 19.64 3.87 -29.59
CA LEU A 812 20.52 4.62 -30.50
C LEU A 812 21.99 4.29 -30.19
N ASP A 813 22.81 4.13 -31.23
CA ASP A 813 24.23 3.82 -31.07
C ASP A 813 24.99 4.95 -30.35
N ALA A 814 25.88 4.59 -29.42
CA ALA A 814 26.65 5.54 -28.61
C ALA A 814 27.68 6.33 -29.43
N GLU A 815 28.16 5.76 -30.54
CA GLU A 815 29.13 6.39 -31.43
C GLU A 815 28.46 7.15 -32.59
N GLY A 816 27.12 7.19 -32.61
CA GLY A 816 26.36 7.91 -33.63
C GLY A 816 26.50 9.43 -33.50
N GLN A 817 26.62 10.14 -34.62
CA GLN A 817 26.43 11.59 -34.65
C GLN A 817 24.95 11.88 -34.85
N GLU A 818 24.33 12.60 -33.91
CA GLU A 818 22.97 13.11 -34.06
C GLU A 818 21.91 12.01 -34.35
N GLY A 819 21.80 11.01 -33.47
CA GLY A 819 20.84 9.92 -33.62
C GLY A 819 19.38 10.38 -33.82
N ASP A 820 18.74 9.84 -34.86
CA ASP A 820 17.35 10.09 -35.25
C ASP A 820 16.72 8.80 -35.75
N ALA A 821 15.54 8.47 -35.26
CA ALA A 821 14.75 7.32 -35.68
C ALA A 821 13.29 7.52 -35.26
N GLY A 822 12.46 6.51 -35.46
CA GLY A 822 11.12 6.49 -34.92
C GLY A 822 10.28 5.36 -35.47
N ILE A 823 9.01 5.37 -35.11
CA ILE A 823 8.07 4.32 -35.46
C ILE A 823 6.87 4.95 -36.14
N TYR A 824 6.69 4.65 -37.42
CA TYR A 824 5.55 5.12 -38.20
C TYR A 824 4.34 4.27 -37.85
N LEU A 825 3.23 4.94 -37.56
CA LEU A 825 1.97 4.30 -37.22
C LEU A 825 1.07 4.37 -38.45
N ARG A 826 0.74 3.21 -39.01
CA ARG A 826 -0.08 3.08 -40.23
C ARG A 826 0.46 3.91 -41.39
N GLY A 827 1.76 3.74 -41.69
CA GLY A 827 2.46 4.42 -42.79
C GLY A 827 2.53 5.95 -42.65
N THR A 828 2.20 6.50 -41.48
CA THR A 828 2.24 7.95 -41.22
C THR A 828 3.28 8.26 -40.14
N PRO A 829 4.18 9.24 -40.37
CA PRO A 829 5.23 9.59 -39.43
C PRO A 829 4.74 10.20 -38.12
N GLN A 830 5.50 10.17 -37.03
CA GLN A 830 6.07 8.99 -36.36
C GLN A 830 6.03 9.23 -34.84
N VAL A 831 6.02 8.16 -34.04
CA VAL A 831 6.47 8.25 -32.65
C VAL A 831 7.98 8.42 -32.67
N GLN A 832 8.45 9.60 -32.31
CA GLN A 832 9.83 10.03 -32.53
C GLN A 832 10.82 9.39 -31.55
N ILE A 833 12.02 9.07 -32.03
CA ILE A 833 13.18 8.63 -31.25
C ILE A 833 14.33 9.60 -31.53
N TRP A 834 14.94 10.17 -30.49
CA TRP A 834 15.98 11.19 -30.62
C TRP A 834 17.16 10.98 -29.68
N ASP A 835 18.33 11.44 -30.13
CA ASP A 835 19.38 11.90 -29.24
C ASP A 835 18.99 13.29 -28.69
N THR A 836 18.71 13.35 -27.38
CA THR A 836 18.24 14.57 -26.70
C THR A 836 19.28 15.69 -26.64
N SER A 837 20.53 15.41 -27.01
CA SER A 837 21.57 16.44 -27.14
C SER A 837 21.38 17.36 -28.37
N ARG A 838 20.54 16.97 -29.34
CA ARG A 838 20.29 17.71 -30.60
C ARG A 838 19.36 18.92 -30.41
N ARG A 839 19.83 19.94 -29.70
CA ARG A 839 19.02 21.13 -29.34
C ARG A 839 18.64 22.02 -30.54
N ASN A 840 19.34 21.91 -31.66
CA ASN A 840 19.09 22.67 -32.88
C ASN A 840 17.76 22.28 -33.57
N VAL A 841 17.27 21.06 -33.33
CA VAL A 841 16.00 20.55 -33.89
C VAL A 841 14.90 20.40 -32.83
N GLY A 842 15.14 20.89 -31.61
CA GLY A 842 14.20 20.80 -30.50
C GLY A 842 14.21 19.47 -29.75
N ALA A 843 15.28 18.66 -29.88
CA ALA A 843 15.34 17.34 -29.28
C ALA A 843 15.50 17.30 -27.76
N GLU A 844 15.77 18.43 -27.13
CA GLU A 844 15.92 18.55 -25.69
C GLU A 844 14.64 18.24 -24.91
N VAL A 845 13.48 18.20 -25.58
CA VAL A 845 12.18 17.86 -24.95
C VAL A 845 11.89 16.36 -24.92
N GLY A 846 12.74 15.51 -25.53
CA GLY A 846 12.68 14.05 -25.40
C GLY A 846 11.99 13.29 -26.54
N SER A 847 12.08 11.96 -26.49
CA SER A 847 11.45 11.04 -27.44
C SER A 847 9.97 10.76 -27.10
N GLY A 848 9.28 10.03 -27.98
CA GLY A 848 7.90 9.58 -27.81
C GLY A 848 6.83 10.55 -28.32
N GLY A 849 7.20 11.80 -28.63
CA GLY A 849 6.29 12.79 -29.21
C GLY A 849 5.84 12.47 -30.64
N LEU A 850 4.75 13.14 -31.06
CA LEU A 850 4.16 13.08 -32.40
C LEU A 850 4.54 14.35 -33.19
N TYR A 851 5.84 14.53 -33.44
CA TYR A 851 6.41 15.81 -33.90
C TYR A 851 5.88 16.33 -35.24
N ASN A 852 5.23 15.47 -36.04
CA ASN A 852 4.63 15.85 -37.31
C ASN A 852 3.22 16.46 -37.20
N ASN A 853 2.61 16.43 -36.01
CA ASN A 853 1.37 17.17 -35.74
C ASN A 853 1.63 18.69 -35.76
N THR A 854 0.74 19.43 -36.42
CA THR A 854 0.80 20.91 -36.46
C THR A 854 -0.33 21.55 -35.68
N GLU A 855 -1.51 20.93 -35.68
CA GLU A 855 -2.70 21.42 -34.98
C GLU A 855 -2.88 20.76 -33.61
N ASN A 856 -2.56 19.47 -33.52
CA ASN A 856 -2.62 18.67 -32.30
C ASN A 856 -1.29 18.72 -31.55
N PRO A 857 -1.27 18.40 -30.24
CA PRO A 857 -0.05 18.30 -29.46
C PRO A 857 1.00 17.43 -30.16
N SER A 858 2.22 17.95 -30.29
CA SER A 858 3.33 17.30 -30.99
C SER A 858 4.47 16.89 -30.06
N LYS A 859 4.73 17.66 -29.00
CA LYS A 859 5.81 17.41 -28.03
C LYS A 859 5.37 16.44 -26.94
N PRO A 860 6.28 15.59 -26.42
CA PRO A 860 6.01 14.80 -25.23
C PRO A 860 5.83 15.69 -23.99
N THR A 861 5.15 15.18 -22.97
CA THR A 861 4.90 15.92 -21.73
C THR A 861 6.10 15.96 -20.78
N SER A 862 7.06 15.05 -20.93
CA SER A 862 8.29 14.98 -20.14
C SER A 862 9.42 14.27 -20.89
N VAL A 863 10.67 14.57 -20.51
CA VAL A 863 11.86 13.83 -20.97
C VAL A 863 11.99 12.56 -20.13
N ALA A 864 11.81 11.40 -20.76
CA ALA A 864 11.91 10.10 -20.10
C ALA A 864 13.00 9.20 -20.69
N ASP A 865 13.76 9.70 -21.67
CA ASP A 865 14.86 9.01 -22.35
C ASP A 865 15.96 8.57 -21.38
N ASN A 866 16.46 7.34 -21.58
CA ASN A 866 17.74 6.92 -21.05
C ASN A 866 18.87 7.53 -21.89
N LYS A 867 20.09 7.54 -21.34
CA LYS A 867 21.27 8.11 -22.02
C LYS A 867 21.54 7.45 -23.38
N LEU A 868 22.20 8.18 -24.27
CA LEU A 868 22.65 7.64 -25.55
C LEU A 868 23.49 6.37 -25.32
N GLY A 869 23.22 5.32 -26.11
CA GLY A 869 23.84 4.01 -25.93
C GLY A 869 23.11 3.06 -24.97
N ASP A 870 22.09 3.53 -24.24
CA ASP A 870 21.24 2.69 -23.39
C ASP A 870 19.94 2.29 -24.10
N TRP A 871 19.39 1.16 -23.66
CA TRP A 871 18.08 0.72 -24.09
C TRP A 871 16.99 1.61 -23.51
N ASN A 872 15.96 1.82 -24.31
CA ASN A 872 14.70 2.46 -23.97
C ASN A 872 13.57 1.50 -24.33
N THR A 873 12.39 1.69 -23.73
CA THR A 873 11.20 0.90 -24.05
C THR A 873 9.99 1.80 -24.25
N PHE A 874 9.24 1.54 -25.32
CA PHE A 874 7.93 2.12 -25.54
C PHE A 874 6.83 1.09 -25.29
N TYR A 875 5.74 1.55 -24.69
CA TYR A 875 4.40 1.05 -24.97
C TYR A 875 3.67 2.09 -25.84
N ILE A 876 3.12 1.66 -26.98
CA ILE A 876 2.38 2.51 -27.91
C ILE A 876 0.99 1.90 -28.10
N LYS A 877 -0.06 2.69 -27.90
CA LYS A 877 -1.44 2.30 -28.20
C LYS A 877 -2.02 3.23 -29.25
N MET A 878 -2.52 2.67 -30.34
CA MET A 878 -3.22 3.38 -31.40
C MET A 878 -4.64 2.84 -31.57
N VAL A 879 -5.65 3.68 -31.33
CA VAL A 879 -7.08 3.36 -31.50
C VAL A 879 -7.74 4.46 -32.32
N GLY A 880 -8.33 4.11 -33.46
CA GLY A 880 -8.82 5.09 -34.41
C GLY A 880 -7.70 6.01 -34.88
N ASP A 881 -7.80 7.31 -34.61
CA ASP A 881 -6.77 8.31 -34.86
C ASP A 881 -5.95 8.69 -33.61
N ARG A 882 -6.19 8.03 -32.47
CA ARG A 882 -5.58 8.39 -31.18
C ARG A 882 -4.38 7.57 -30.82
N VAL A 883 -3.34 8.23 -30.37
CA VAL A 883 -2.08 7.63 -29.95
C VAL A 883 -1.80 7.94 -28.48
N THR A 884 -1.38 6.91 -27.75
CA THR A 884 -0.82 7.01 -26.39
C THR A 884 0.58 6.39 -26.41
N VAL A 885 1.55 7.06 -25.80
CA VAL A 885 2.94 6.59 -25.70
C VAL A 885 3.39 6.65 -24.24
N VAL A 886 3.87 5.51 -23.75
CA VAL A 886 4.58 5.40 -22.47
C VAL A 886 6.03 5.07 -22.78
N LEU A 887 6.95 5.97 -22.40
CA LEU A 887 8.40 5.81 -22.56
C LEU A 887 9.00 5.52 -21.18
N ASN A 888 9.67 4.37 -21.05
CA ASN A 888 10.37 3.97 -19.82
C ASN A 888 9.48 4.07 -18.56
N GLY A 889 8.21 3.64 -18.67
CA GLY A 889 7.24 3.69 -17.58
C GLY A 889 6.57 5.04 -17.35
N GLN A 890 6.91 6.07 -18.12
CA GLN A 890 6.27 7.40 -18.03
C GLN A 890 5.38 7.66 -19.24
N LYS A 891 4.10 8.02 -18.99
CA LYS A 891 3.18 8.41 -20.06
C LYS A 891 3.56 9.79 -20.59
N VAL A 892 4.07 9.83 -21.83
CA VAL A 892 4.59 11.05 -22.49
C VAL A 892 3.65 11.60 -23.56
N VAL A 893 2.75 10.77 -24.10
CA VAL A 893 1.65 11.16 -25.00
C VAL A 893 0.39 10.45 -24.53
N ASP A 894 -0.72 11.18 -24.39
CA ASP A 894 -1.97 10.65 -23.83
C ASP A 894 -3.15 10.96 -24.75
N ASN A 895 -3.62 9.93 -25.46
CA ASN A 895 -4.82 9.99 -26.31
C ASN A 895 -4.85 11.17 -27.31
N VAL A 896 -3.72 11.44 -27.96
CA VAL A 896 -3.55 12.56 -28.90
C VAL A 896 -3.94 12.13 -30.31
N MET A 897 -4.67 13.00 -31.03
CA MET A 897 -5.02 12.76 -32.44
C MET A 897 -3.78 12.88 -33.34
N LEU A 898 -3.54 11.85 -34.14
CA LEU A 898 -2.46 11.80 -35.13
C LEU A 898 -2.96 12.35 -36.46
N GLU A 899 -2.24 13.31 -37.00
CA GLU A 899 -2.55 13.95 -38.28
C GLU A 899 -2.03 13.15 -39.47
N ASN A 900 -2.76 13.17 -40.60
CA ASN A 900 -2.24 12.63 -41.85
C ASN A 900 -1.17 13.56 -42.42
N PHE A 901 0.09 13.23 -42.20
CA PHE A 901 1.23 14.01 -42.66
C PHE A 901 1.26 14.21 -44.19
N TRP A 902 0.85 13.19 -44.95
CA TRP A 902 0.97 13.16 -46.42
C TRP A 902 -0.09 14.02 -47.10
N ASP A 903 -1.29 14.07 -46.53
CA ASP A 903 -2.37 14.96 -46.95
C ASP A 903 -3.26 15.30 -45.75
N ARG A 904 -3.03 16.48 -45.17
CA ARG A 904 -3.76 16.96 -43.99
C ARG A 904 -5.24 17.25 -44.26
N SER A 905 -5.69 17.21 -45.53
CA SER A 905 -7.11 17.38 -45.86
C SER A 905 -7.93 16.11 -45.63
N GLN A 906 -7.30 14.93 -45.56
CA GLN A 906 -7.94 13.64 -45.32
C GLN A 906 -7.59 13.07 -43.93
N PRO A 907 -8.41 12.17 -43.38
CA PRO A 907 -8.09 11.49 -42.12
C PRO A 907 -6.86 10.58 -42.22
N ILE A 908 -6.36 10.14 -41.07
CA ILE A 908 -5.34 9.09 -40.98
C ILE A 908 -5.83 7.78 -41.62
N PHE A 909 -4.91 6.96 -42.14
CA PHE A 909 -5.29 5.68 -42.72
C PHE A 909 -5.86 4.75 -41.63
N PRO A 910 -7.03 4.12 -41.86
CA PRO A 910 -7.64 3.24 -40.86
C PRO A 910 -6.81 1.96 -40.65
N ILE A 911 -6.18 1.44 -41.71
CA ILE A 911 -5.34 0.25 -41.67
C ILE A 911 -4.14 0.44 -42.60
N GLU A 912 -2.94 0.17 -42.10
CA GLU A 912 -1.71 0.23 -42.88
C GLU A 912 -0.54 -0.45 -42.13
N GLN A 913 0.61 -0.61 -42.77
CA GLN A 913 1.84 -1.16 -42.21
C GLN A 913 2.42 -0.26 -41.11
N ILE A 914 3.17 -0.88 -40.19
CA ILE A 914 4.02 -0.19 -39.22
C ILE A 914 5.43 -0.14 -39.81
N GLU A 915 6.13 0.98 -39.64
CA GLU A 915 7.49 1.16 -40.17
C GLU A 915 8.47 1.52 -39.06
N LEU A 916 9.67 0.94 -39.11
CA LEU A 916 10.79 1.36 -38.28
C LEU A 916 11.67 2.27 -39.12
N GLN A 917 11.88 3.49 -38.65
CA GLN A 917 12.56 4.51 -39.43
C GLN A 917 14.06 4.27 -39.52
N ALA A 918 14.60 4.50 -40.71
CA ALA A 918 16.03 4.65 -40.96
C ALA A 918 16.37 6.11 -41.22
N HIS A 919 17.16 6.75 -40.35
CA HIS A 919 17.54 8.16 -40.53
C HIS A 919 19.03 8.41 -40.28
N GLY A 920 19.87 7.68 -41.03
CA GLY A 920 21.31 7.92 -41.15
C GLY A 920 22.18 7.45 -39.96
N THR A 921 21.58 7.18 -38.80
CA THR A 921 22.28 6.68 -37.61
C THR A 921 21.88 5.25 -37.29
N LYS A 922 22.86 4.46 -36.87
CA LYS A 922 22.67 3.08 -36.46
C LYS A 922 21.72 2.99 -35.26
N VAL A 923 20.66 2.19 -35.43
CA VAL A 923 19.58 2.01 -34.45
C VAL A 923 19.27 0.53 -34.28
N TYR A 924 18.94 0.16 -33.05
CA TYR A 924 18.65 -1.20 -32.66
C TYR A 924 17.21 -1.30 -32.16
N PHE A 925 16.49 -2.35 -32.56
CA PHE A 925 15.17 -2.70 -32.06
C PHE A 925 15.14 -4.15 -31.58
N ARG A 926 14.47 -4.41 -30.46
CA ARG A 926 14.19 -5.76 -29.94
C ARG A 926 12.86 -5.79 -29.21
N ASN A 927 12.40 -6.99 -28.83
CA ASN A 927 11.18 -7.17 -28.05
C ASN A 927 9.95 -6.48 -28.66
N LEU A 928 9.75 -6.66 -29.97
CA LEU A 928 8.60 -6.09 -30.68
C LEU A 928 7.39 -7.01 -30.51
N TYR A 929 6.45 -6.63 -29.66
CA TYR A 929 5.22 -7.38 -29.40
C TYR A 929 4.00 -6.52 -29.66
N ILE A 930 3.00 -7.05 -30.35
CA ILE A 930 1.78 -6.33 -30.72
C ILE A 930 0.55 -7.13 -30.33
N ASN A 931 -0.47 -6.45 -29.82
CA ASN A 931 -1.80 -6.96 -29.60
C ASN A 931 -2.77 -6.16 -30.47
N GLU A 932 -3.44 -6.82 -31.40
CA GLU A 932 -4.51 -6.19 -32.18
C GLU A 932 -5.77 -6.08 -31.32
N LEU A 933 -6.31 -4.87 -31.26
CA LEU A 933 -7.51 -4.57 -30.51
C LEU A 933 -8.75 -4.89 -31.36
N PRO A 934 -9.93 -5.13 -30.74
CA PRO A 934 -11.16 -5.42 -31.47
C PRO A 934 -11.44 -4.39 -32.57
N GLN A 935 -11.56 -4.86 -33.81
CA GLN A 935 -11.74 -4.00 -34.97
C GLN A 935 -13.22 -3.61 -35.13
N ILE A 936 -13.51 -2.32 -35.18
CA ILE A 936 -14.87 -1.83 -35.45
C ILE A 936 -15.04 -1.54 -36.93
N GLU A 937 -15.80 -2.34 -37.67
CA GLU A 937 -16.03 -2.06 -39.10
C GLU A 937 -16.54 -0.63 -39.34
N PRO A 938 -15.92 0.14 -40.26
CA PRO A 938 -16.38 1.50 -40.56
C PRO A 938 -17.82 1.48 -41.06
N THR A 939 -18.62 2.43 -40.59
CA THR A 939 -19.98 2.66 -41.06
C THR A 939 -19.95 2.99 -42.55
N LYS A 940 -20.82 2.34 -43.33
CA LYS A 940 -20.98 2.58 -44.77
C LYS A 940 -22.40 3.05 -45.02
N LEU A 941 -22.55 4.01 -45.93
CA LEU A 941 -23.87 4.44 -46.41
C LEU A 941 -24.51 3.31 -47.22
N SER A 942 -25.81 3.10 -47.04
CA SER A 942 -26.56 2.19 -47.90
C SER A 942 -26.59 2.72 -49.35
N ALA A 943 -26.89 1.85 -50.32
CA ALA A 943 -27.02 2.27 -51.71
C ALA A 943 -28.13 3.32 -51.90
N GLU A 944 -29.21 3.20 -51.12
CA GLU A 944 -30.31 4.15 -51.07
C GLU A 944 -29.86 5.50 -50.50
N GLU A 945 -29.13 5.50 -49.38
CA GLU A 945 -28.62 6.73 -48.76
C GLU A 945 -27.64 7.47 -49.69
N GLN A 946 -26.75 6.75 -50.37
CA GLN A 946 -25.86 7.33 -51.38
C GLN A 946 -26.66 7.94 -52.53
N LYS A 947 -27.67 7.24 -53.03
CA LYS A 947 -28.55 7.74 -54.11
C LYS A 947 -29.36 8.96 -53.67
N GLU A 948 -29.76 9.01 -52.40
CA GLU A 948 -30.47 10.16 -51.82
C GLU A 948 -29.56 11.37 -51.60
N GLY A 949 -28.23 11.20 -51.65
CA GLY A 949 -27.25 12.26 -51.48
C GLY A 949 -26.76 12.44 -50.04
N PHE A 950 -26.88 11.40 -49.18
CA PHE A 950 -26.24 11.43 -47.87
C PHE A 950 -24.73 11.29 -47.97
N ARG A 951 -24.02 11.89 -47.01
CA ARG A 951 -22.61 11.65 -46.72
C ARG A 951 -22.41 11.37 -45.23
N LEU A 952 -21.34 10.65 -44.88
CA LEU A 952 -20.96 10.41 -43.49
C LEU A 952 -20.27 11.66 -42.90
N LEU A 953 -20.64 12.02 -41.67
CA LEU A 953 -19.88 12.95 -40.83
C LEU A 953 -18.94 12.23 -39.87
N TYR A 954 -19.24 10.97 -39.56
CA TYR A 954 -18.42 10.09 -38.74
C TYR A 954 -18.68 8.63 -39.14
N ASP A 955 -17.61 7.92 -39.51
CA ASP A 955 -17.68 6.53 -39.95
C ASP A 955 -17.35 5.52 -38.83
N GLY A 956 -17.11 5.98 -37.60
CA GLY A 956 -16.69 5.10 -36.50
C GLY A 956 -15.18 4.99 -36.32
N THR A 957 -14.36 5.61 -37.18
CA THR A 957 -12.91 5.37 -37.20
C THR A 957 -12.06 6.56 -36.81
N ASN A 958 -12.49 7.78 -37.09
CA ASN A 958 -11.71 9.00 -36.86
C ASN A 958 -12.60 10.23 -36.65
N MET A 959 -12.06 11.24 -35.98
CA MET A 959 -12.75 12.51 -35.69
C MET A 959 -12.20 13.67 -36.53
N HIS A 960 -11.57 13.40 -37.68
CA HIS A 960 -10.95 14.43 -38.51
C HIS A 960 -11.92 15.55 -38.95
N GLY A 961 -13.20 15.22 -39.12
CA GLY A 961 -14.26 16.19 -39.48
C GLY A 961 -14.72 17.10 -38.34
N TRP A 962 -14.15 16.99 -37.15
CA TRP A 962 -14.62 17.63 -35.92
C TRP A 962 -13.56 18.57 -35.30
N ILE A 963 -14.03 19.60 -34.60
CA ILE A 963 -13.25 20.63 -33.89
C ILE A 963 -13.91 20.98 -32.54
N GLY A 964 -13.25 21.80 -31.72
CA GLY A 964 -13.72 22.15 -30.38
C GLY A 964 -13.21 21.15 -29.34
N ASN A 965 -14.11 20.61 -28.50
CA ASN A 965 -13.77 19.70 -27.41
C ASN A 965 -13.43 18.28 -27.89
N THR A 966 -12.33 18.12 -28.63
CA THR A 966 -11.82 16.81 -29.10
C THR A 966 -11.03 16.04 -28.01
N ARG A 967 -11.05 16.53 -26.77
CA ARG A 967 -10.36 15.91 -25.63
C ARG A 967 -11.31 15.11 -24.75
N ASP A 968 -12.50 15.66 -24.46
CA ASP A 968 -13.55 14.92 -23.73
C ASP A 968 -14.39 14.07 -24.69
N TYR A 969 -14.61 14.54 -25.92
CA TYR A 969 -15.22 13.72 -26.96
C TYR A 969 -14.14 12.90 -27.68
N VAL A 970 -14.24 11.58 -27.56
CA VAL A 970 -13.27 10.62 -28.10
C VAL A 970 -13.95 9.61 -29.02
N SER A 971 -13.22 9.18 -30.06
CA SER A 971 -13.66 8.08 -30.92
C SER A 971 -13.38 6.76 -30.22
N GLU A 972 -14.42 6.05 -29.80
CA GLU A 972 -14.31 4.80 -29.08
C GLU A 972 -15.41 3.83 -29.52
N ASN A 973 -15.03 2.58 -29.82
CA ASN A 973 -15.98 1.51 -30.15
C ASN A 973 -16.98 1.86 -31.29
N GLY A 974 -16.54 2.67 -32.27
CA GLY A 974 -17.39 3.11 -33.39
C GLY A 974 -18.35 4.25 -33.06
N ALA A 975 -18.19 4.89 -31.91
CA ALA A 975 -18.98 6.04 -31.47
C ALA A 975 -18.08 7.21 -31.08
N ILE A 976 -18.60 8.43 -31.20
CA ILE A 976 -18.08 9.59 -30.51
C ILE A 976 -18.68 9.56 -29.10
N ALA A 977 -17.86 9.28 -28.09
CA ALA A 977 -18.24 9.22 -26.68
C ALA A 977 -17.73 10.46 -25.94
N LEU A 978 -18.61 11.09 -25.16
CA LEU A 978 -18.25 12.16 -24.23
C LEU A 978 -17.87 11.55 -22.88
N TYR A 979 -16.65 11.79 -22.41
CA TYR A 979 -16.23 11.48 -21.04
C TYR A 979 -15.94 12.77 -20.27
N PRO A 980 -16.89 13.24 -19.43
CA PRO A 980 -16.69 14.43 -18.61
C PRO A 980 -15.52 14.20 -17.65
N GLY A 981 -14.47 15.03 -17.74
CA GLY A 981 -13.31 14.94 -16.85
C GLY A 981 -11.96 14.69 -17.53
N ASN A 982 -11.94 14.48 -18.85
CA ASN A 982 -10.66 14.39 -19.59
C ASN A 982 -9.94 15.75 -19.70
N GLY A 983 -10.61 16.86 -19.33
CA GLY A 983 -10.02 18.20 -19.19
C GLY A 983 -10.13 19.08 -20.44
N GLY A 984 -11.02 18.74 -21.38
CA GLY A 984 -11.25 19.50 -22.62
C GLY A 984 -12.19 20.70 -22.44
N GLY A 985 -13.35 20.49 -21.83
CA GLY A 985 -14.39 21.51 -21.65
C GLY A 985 -15.04 22.00 -22.96
N GLY A 986 -16.30 22.43 -22.88
CA GLY A 986 -17.02 22.98 -24.03
C GLY A 986 -17.59 21.94 -25.00
N ASN A 987 -17.91 22.38 -26.21
CA ASN A 987 -18.69 21.63 -27.20
C ASN A 987 -17.83 21.06 -28.33
N LEU A 988 -18.30 20.00 -28.96
CA LEU A 988 -17.72 19.46 -30.20
C LEU A 988 -18.51 19.99 -31.39
N TYR A 989 -17.84 20.41 -32.46
CA TYR A 989 -18.48 20.93 -33.68
C TYR A 989 -17.95 20.25 -34.93
N THR A 990 -18.77 20.18 -35.98
CA THR A 990 -18.28 19.86 -37.34
C THR A 990 -17.38 20.98 -37.84
N LYS A 991 -16.32 20.66 -38.60
CA LYS A 991 -15.51 21.68 -39.30
C LYS A 991 -16.33 22.48 -40.31
N GLU A 992 -17.23 21.79 -41.01
CA GLU A 992 -18.09 22.39 -42.01
C GLU A 992 -19.36 22.99 -41.39
N GLU A 993 -19.93 23.96 -42.10
CA GLU A 993 -21.21 24.58 -41.77
C GLU A 993 -22.32 24.13 -42.72
N PHE A 994 -23.55 24.03 -42.22
CA PHE A 994 -24.72 23.50 -42.91
C PHE A 994 -25.91 24.46 -42.82
N GLY A 995 -26.71 24.55 -43.89
CA GLY A 995 -27.91 25.38 -43.98
C GLY A 995 -29.19 24.56 -43.85
N ASP A 996 -29.78 24.16 -44.97
CA ASP A 996 -30.92 23.24 -45.03
C ASP A 996 -30.41 21.80 -45.17
N PHE A 997 -30.87 20.89 -44.31
CA PHE A 997 -30.34 19.52 -44.28
C PHE A 997 -31.29 18.49 -43.67
N VAL A 998 -30.92 17.22 -43.85
CA VAL A 998 -31.39 16.06 -43.08
C VAL A 998 -30.18 15.46 -42.36
N LEU A 999 -30.18 15.51 -41.03
CA LEU A 999 -29.17 14.88 -40.17
C LEU A 999 -29.76 13.62 -39.58
N ARG A 1000 -29.08 12.49 -39.74
CA ARG A 1000 -29.44 11.20 -39.13
C ARG A 1000 -28.30 10.72 -38.26
N PHE A 1001 -28.62 10.26 -37.07
CA PHE A 1001 -27.64 9.72 -36.14
C PHE A 1001 -28.32 8.78 -35.13
N GLU A 1002 -27.48 8.06 -34.41
CA GLU A 1002 -27.88 7.32 -33.23
C GLU A 1002 -27.21 7.90 -32.00
N PHE A 1003 -27.92 7.90 -30.87
CA PHE A 1003 -27.36 8.31 -29.59
C PHE A 1003 -27.73 7.32 -28.47
N GLN A 1004 -26.86 7.23 -27.47
CA GLN A 1004 -27.06 6.42 -26.27
C GLN A 1004 -26.83 7.30 -25.03
N LEU A 1005 -27.80 7.28 -24.12
CA LEU A 1005 -27.78 8.05 -22.88
C LEU A 1005 -27.29 7.19 -21.71
N THR A 1006 -26.65 7.85 -20.74
CA THR A 1006 -26.43 7.35 -19.37
C THR A 1006 -27.46 7.97 -18.41
N GLU A 1007 -27.53 7.49 -17.17
CA GLU A 1007 -28.52 8.00 -16.19
C GLU A 1007 -28.28 9.48 -15.90
N GLY A 1008 -29.32 10.30 -16.06
CA GLY A 1008 -29.25 11.75 -15.88
C GLY A 1008 -28.47 12.48 -16.97
N ALA A 1009 -28.16 11.82 -18.09
CA ALA A 1009 -27.35 12.40 -19.14
C ALA A 1009 -28.02 13.62 -19.80
N ASN A 1010 -27.22 14.66 -20.02
CA ASN A 1010 -27.63 15.89 -20.69
C ASN A 1010 -26.60 16.32 -21.75
N ASN A 1011 -27.11 16.62 -22.94
CA ASN A 1011 -26.39 17.12 -24.10
C ASN A 1011 -27.39 17.87 -25.01
N GLY A 1012 -26.92 18.35 -26.15
CA GLY A 1012 -27.77 18.94 -27.18
C GLY A 1012 -27.16 18.79 -28.57
N ILE A 1013 -28.02 18.81 -29.58
CA ILE A 1013 -27.59 18.94 -30.97
C ILE A 1013 -27.68 20.41 -31.36
N GLY A 1014 -26.54 21.08 -31.39
CA GLY A 1014 -26.42 22.40 -31.99
C GLY A 1014 -26.63 22.30 -33.50
N ILE A 1015 -27.54 23.09 -34.06
CA ILE A 1015 -27.75 23.24 -35.50
C ILE A 1015 -27.58 24.70 -35.89
N ARG A 1016 -27.01 24.96 -37.07
CA ARG A 1016 -26.67 26.32 -37.56
C ARG A 1016 -25.97 27.17 -36.48
N THR A 1017 -25.08 26.53 -35.72
CA THR A 1017 -24.49 27.09 -34.50
C THR A 1017 -23.11 27.70 -34.80
N PRO A 1018 -22.79 28.91 -34.30
CA PRO A 1018 -21.45 29.48 -34.41
C PRO A 1018 -20.45 28.80 -33.44
N LEU A 1019 -19.14 29.01 -33.63
CA LEU A 1019 -18.10 28.44 -32.76
C LEU A 1019 -17.98 29.13 -31.40
N GLU A 1020 -18.49 30.36 -31.27
CA GLU A 1020 -18.39 31.16 -30.06
C GLU A 1020 -19.77 31.55 -29.54
N GLY A 1021 -19.87 31.71 -28.21
CA GLY A 1021 -21.11 32.03 -27.52
C GLY A 1021 -21.84 30.79 -26.99
N ASP A 1022 -22.94 31.02 -26.27
CA ASP A 1022 -23.78 29.94 -25.75
C ASP A 1022 -24.63 29.35 -26.88
N ALA A 1023 -24.25 28.15 -27.33
CA ALA A 1023 -24.83 27.46 -28.48
C ALA A 1023 -26.36 27.32 -28.42
N ALA A 1024 -26.96 27.26 -27.22
CA ALA A 1024 -28.41 27.19 -27.05
C ALA A 1024 -29.13 28.47 -27.50
N TYR A 1025 -28.45 29.62 -27.46
CA TYR A 1025 -29.03 30.94 -27.76
C TYR A 1025 -28.49 31.56 -29.05
N VAL A 1026 -27.16 31.53 -29.26
CA VAL A 1026 -26.53 32.08 -30.47
C VAL A 1026 -26.57 31.12 -31.65
N GLY A 1027 -26.87 29.85 -31.40
CA GLY A 1027 -27.26 28.85 -32.38
C GLY A 1027 -28.71 28.41 -32.17
N MET A 1028 -28.98 27.14 -32.45
CA MET A 1028 -30.24 26.49 -32.11
C MET A 1028 -29.93 25.12 -31.55
N GLU A 1029 -30.50 24.78 -30.41
CA GLU A 1029 -30.29 23.49 -29.75
C GLU A 1029 -31.51 22.59 -29.88
N ILE A 1030 -31.27 21.35 -30.30
CA ILE A 1030 -32.22 20.25 -30.16
C ILE A 1030 -31.82 19.41 -28.95
N GLN A 1031 -32.69 19.35 -27.94
CA GLN A 1031 -32.33 18.79 -26.64
C GLN A 1031 -32.03 17.29 -26.70
N VAL A 1032 -30.93 16.83 -26.08
CA VAL A 1032 -30.60 15.41 -25.86
C VAL A 1032 -30.52 15.13 -24.36
N LEU A 1033 -31.57 14.53 -23.79
CA LEU A 1033 -31.73 14.48 -22.33
C LEU A 1033 -32.36 13.16 -21.86
N ASP A 1034 -31.81 12.59 -20.79
CA ASP A 1034 -32.50 11.59 -19.98
C ASP A 1034 -33.59 12.28 -19.13
N ASN A 1035 -34.66 12.71 -19.79
CA ASN A 1035 -35.68 13.56 -19.19
C ASN A 1035 -36.56 12.86 -18.13
N GLU A 1036 -36.34 11.58 -17.84
CA GLU A 1036 -37.03 10.84 -16.78
C GLU A 1036 -36.17 10.69 -15.51
N ALA A 1037 -34.90 11.10 -15.56
CA ALA A 1037 -34.01 11.05 -14.39
C ALA A 1037 -34.53 11.94 -13.24
N PRO A 1038 -34.38 11.51 -11.97
CA PRO A 1038 -34.86 12.28 -10.81
C PRO A 1038 -34.34 13.73 -10.73
N ILE A 1039 -33.12 13.97 -11.22
CA ILE A 1039 -32.50 15.30 -11.28
C ILE A 1039 -33.26 16.29 -12.17
N TYR A 1040 -34.05 15.80 -13.12
CA TYR A 1040 -34.87 16.59 -14.03
C TYR A 1040 -36.37 16.49 -13.71
N SER A 1041 -36.72 16.36 -12.43
CA SER A 1041 -38.12 16.28 -11.96
C SER A 1041 -38.93 17.57 -12.16
N GLN A 1042 -38.27 18.69 -12.46
CA GLN A 1042 -38.89 20.01 -12.68
C GLN A 1042 -38.46 20.62 -14.02
N LEU A 1043 -38.77 19.94 -15.13
CA LEU A 1043 -38.55 20.48 -16.47
C LEU A 1043 -39.76 21.28 -16.96
N GLU A 1044 -39.47 22.41 -17.61
CA GLU A 1044 -40.44 23.11 -18.45
C GLU A 1044 -40.67 22.36 -19.76
N LYS A 1045 -41.85 22.57 -20.38
CA LYS A 1045 -42.25 21.83 -21.59
C LYS A 1045 -41.27 21.91 -22.77
N TYR A 1046 -40.48 23.00 -22.85
CA TYR A 1046 -39.49 23.24 -23.92
C TYR A 1046 -38.10 22.67 -23.60
N GLN A 1047 -37.91 22.05 -22.44
CA GLN A 1047 -36.63 21.45 -22.00
C GLN A 1047 -36.61 19.93 -22.13
N TYR A 1048 -37.71 19.30 -22.57
CA TYR A 1048 -37.75 17.86 -22.82
C TYR A 1048 -36.98 17.49 -24.09
N HIS A 1049 -36.45 16.27 -24.14
CA HIS A 1049 -35.70 15.76 -25.28
C HIS A 1049 -36.43 15.95 -26.63
N GLY A 1050 -35.68 16.32 -27.66
CA GLY A 1050 -36.16 16.60 -29.01
C GLY A 1050 -36.82 17.97 -29.20
N SER A 1051 -36.96 18.76 -28.13
CA SER A 1051 -37.49 20.14 -28.23
C SER A 1051 -36.46 21.03 -28.93
N VAL A 1052 -36.94 22.02 -29.69
CA VAL A 1052 -36.11 23.19 -30.03
C VAL A 1052 -36.03 24.02 -28.76
N TYR A 1053 -34.89 24.01 -28.08
CA TYR A 1053 -34.74 24.52 -26.73
C TYR A 1053 -35.24 25.97 -26.63
N GLY A 1054 -36.17 26.22 -25.69
CA GLY A 1054 -36.78 27.53 -25.49
C GLY A 1054 -37.85 27.95 -26.51
N VAL A 1055 -38.04 27.22 -27.62
CA VAL A 1055 -38.86 27.68 -28.75
C VAL A 1055 -40.03 26.74 -29.11
N ILE A 1056 -39.77 25.44 -29.32
CA ILE A 1056 -40.80 24.47 -29.76
C ILE A 1056 -40.71 23.23 -28.88
N ALA A 1057 -41.80 22.92 -28.15
CA ALA A 1057 -41.86 21.76 -27.25
C ALA A 1057 -42.09 20.44 -28.01
N ALA A 1058 -41.39 19.38 -27.60
CA ALA A 1058 -41.52 18.03 -28.14
C ALA A 1058 -42.63 17.20 -27.47
N LYS A 1059 -43.10 16.18 -28.20
CA LYS A 1059 -43.86 15.06 -27.62
C LYS A 1059 -42.94 14.14 -26.83
N ARG A 1060 -43.46 13.59 -25.73
CA ARG A 1060 -42.73 12.72 -24.80
C ARG A 1060 -43.08 11.23 -24.99
N GLY A 1061 -42.28 10.35 -24.39
CA GLY A 1061 -42.57 8.91 -24.26
C GLY A 1061 -42.03 8.04 -25.40
N PHE A 1062 -41.10 8.57 -26.20
CA PHE A 1062 -40.52 7.88 -27.37
C PHE A 1062 -39.04 7.53 -27.21
N LEU A 1063 -38.40 7.94 -26.10
CA LEU A 1063 -37.05 7.51 -25.75
C LEU A 1063 -37.05 6.03 -25.34
N LYS A 1064 -36.02 5.31 -25.75
CA LYS A 1064 -35.70 3.98 -25.20
C LYS A 1064 -35.06 4.09 -23.83
N PRO A 1065 -35.05 3.01 -23.03
CA PRO A 1065 -34.33 2.97 -21.75
C PRO A 1065 -32.86 3.41 -21.88
N VAL A 1066 -32.33 4.01 -20.81
CA VAL A 1066 -30.91 4.36 -20.66
C VAL A 1066 -30.04 3.13 -20.95
N GLY A 1067 -28.95 3.33 -21.70
CA GLY A 1067 -28.10 2.25 -22.21
C GLY A 1067 -28.55 1.62 -23.53
N GLU A 1068 -29.71 1.97 -24.09
CA GLU A 1068 -30.10 1.58 -25.45
C GLU A 1068 -29.83 2.68 -26.49
N TRP A 1069 -29.58 2.28 -27.74
CA TRP A 1069 -29.39 3.20 -28.86
C TRP A 1069 -30.73 3.70 -29.42
N ASN A 1070 -30.90 5.02 -29.40
CA ASN A 1070 -32.01 5.75 -30.02
C ASN A 1070 -31.60 6.21 -31.43
N THR A 1071 -32.54 6.23 -32.38
CA THR A 1071 -32.34 6.82 -33.71
C THR A 1071 -33.03 8.17 -33.81
N GLU A 1072 -32.35 9.20 -34.31
CA GLU A 1072 -32.91 10.53 -34.50
C GLU A 1072 -32.65 11.06 -35.91
N GLU A 1073 -33.68 11.68 -36.50
CA GLU A 1073 -33.60 12.46 -37.73
C GLU A 1073 -34.02 13.90 -37.46
N ILE A 1074 -33.15 14.85 -37.76
CA ILE A 1074 -33.44 16.29 -37.76
C ILE A 1074 -33.49 16.74 -39.21
N TRP A 1075 -34.68 17.15 -39.66
CA TRP A 1075 -34.91 17.77 -40.96
C TRP A 1075 -35.16 19.25 -40.75
N ILE A 1076 -34.42 20.11 -41.47
CA ILE A 1076 -34.62 21.56 -41.44
C ILE A 1076 -34.54 22.14 -42.85
N LYS A 1077 -35.56 22.94 -43.22
CA LYS A 1077 -35.61 23.67 -44.49
C LYS A 1077 -36.16 25.08 -44.28
N GLY A 1078 -35.34 26.09 -44.54
CA GLY A 1078 -35.70 27.47 -44.20
C GLY A 1078 -35.92 27.60 -42.69
N ASP A 1079 -37.15 27.97 -42.30
CA ASP A 1079 -37.58 28.08 -40.90
C ASP A 1079 -38.44 26.89 -40.45
N ASP A 1080 -38.72 25.93 -41.33
CA ASP A 1080 -39.45 24.71 -40.98
C ASP A 1080 -38.49 23.65 -40.44
N ILE A 1081 -38.84 23.06 -39.29
CA ILE A 1081 -38.05 22.03 -38.61
C ILE A 1081 -38.92 20.84 -38.22
N ARG A 1082 -38.34 19.64 -38.32
CA ARG A 1082 -38.95 18.39 -37.88
C ARG A 1082 -37.90 17.49 -37.22
N VAL A 1083 -38.21 17.01 -36.01
CA VAL A 1083 -37.40 16.03 -35.27
C VAL A 1083 -38.18 14.72 -35.15
N THR A 1084 -37.59 13.64 -35.64
CA THR A 1084 -38.15 12.29 -35.61
C THR A 1084 -37.28 11.40 -34.74
N LEU A 1085 -37.85 10.87 -33.66
CA LEU A 1085 -37.18 9.98 -32.72
C LEU A 1085 -37.76 8.57 -32.83
N ASN A 1086 -36.91 7.56 -33.02
CA ASN A 1086 -37.29 6.15 -33.12
C ASN A 1086 -38.47 5.92 -34.10
N GLY A 1087 -38.47 6.65 -35.22
CA GLY A 1087 -39.51 6.59 -36.25
C GLY A 1087 -40.77 7.42 -36.00
N THR A 1088 -40.86 8.16 -34.89
CA THR A 1088 -42.01 9.02 -34.56
C THR A 1088 -41.66 10.50 -34.61
N VAL A 1089 -42.46 11.32 -35.29
CA VAL A 1089 -42.32 12.78 -35.29
C VAL A 1089 -42.73 13.35 -33.94
N ILE A 1090 -41.73 13.80 -33.17
CA ILE A 1090 -41.90 14.33 -31.81
C ILE A 1090 -41.92 15.86 -31.79
N THR A 1091 -41.29 16.53 -32.75
CA THR A 1091 -41.28 17.99 -32.89
C THR A 1091 -41.48 18.34 -34.36
N GLU A 1092 -42.40 19.25 -34.67
CA GLU A 1092 -42.62 19.76 -36.03
C GLU A 1092 -43.21 21.17 -35.94
N GLY A 1093 -42.64 22.13 -36.67
CA GLY A 1093 -43.13 23.50 -36.66
C GLY A 1093 -42.27 24.49 -37.45
N ASN A 1094 -42.73 25.72 -37.50
CA ASN A 1094 -42.01 26.85 -38.11
C ASN A 1094 -41.41 27.74 -37.01
N ILE A 1095 -40.10 27.94 -37.05
CA ILE A 1095 -39.30 28.62 -36.02
C ILE A 1095 -39.67 30.11 -35.92
N ALA A 1096 -39.86 30.78 -37.06
CA ALA A 1096 -40.23 32.19 -37.10
C ALA A 1096 -41.64 32.43 -36.53
N GLU A 1097 -42.59 31.55 -36.87
CA GLU A 1097 -43.96 31.60 -36.33
C GLU A 1097 -43.98 31.31 -34.82
N ALA A 1098 -43.18 30.35 -34.35
CA ALA A 1098 -43.09 30.00 -32.93
C ALA A 1098 -42.48 31.11 -32.05
N SER A 1099 -41.66 32.00 -32.64
CA SER A 1099 -40.95 33.06 -31.91
C SER A 1099 -41.51 34.48 -32.15
N LYS A 1100 -42.53 34.64 -33.01
CA LYS A 1100 -43.04 35.97 -33.42
C LYS A 1100 -43.54 36.87 -32.27
N ASN A 1101 -43.94 36.27 -31.15
CA ASN A 1101 -44.46 36.97 -29.97
C ASN A 1101 -43.55 36.78 -28.75
N GLY A 1102 -42.26 36.50 -28.98
CA GLY A 1102 -41.31 36.03 -27.96
C GLY A 1102 -41.25 34.50 -27.89
N THR A 1103 -40.14 33.98 -27.38
CA THR A 1103 -39.89 32.54 -27.19
C THR A 1103 -40.62 32.01 -25.95
N LEU A 1104 -40.74 30.68 -25.84
CA LEU A 1104 -41.43 30.02 -24.71
C LEU A 1104 -40.70 30.20 -23.37
N ASP A 1105 -39.39 30.42 -23.40
CA ASP A 1105 -38.56 30.65 -22.22
C ASP A 1105 -38.38 32.14 -21.87
N HIS A 1106 -38.96 33.03 -22.69
CA HIS A 1106 -38.88 34.49 -22.56
C HIS A 1106 -37.46 35.07 -22.62
N ARG A 1107 -36.53 34.39 -23.33
CA ARG A 1107 -35.16 34.87 -23.58
C ARG A 1107 -34.94 35.25 -25.04
N ASP A 1108 -33.91 36.03 -25.30
CA ASP A 1108 -33.49 36.33 -26.67
C ASP A 1108 -32.66 35.16 -27.24
N HIS A 1109 -33.11 34.62 -28.38
CA HIS A 1109 -32.38 33.61 -29.15
C HIS A 1109 -31.95 34.21 -30.51
N PRO A 1110 -30.84 34.98 -30.56
CA PRO A 1110 -30.37 35.56 -31.82
C PRO A 1110 -30.07 34.51 -32.90
N GLY A 1111 -29.71 33.28 -32.49
CA GLY A 1111 -29.40 32.17 -33.39
C GLY A 1111 -30.57 31.67 -34.24
N LEU A 1112 -31.82 32.00 -33.89
CA LEU A 1112 -32.98 31.64 -34.72
C LEU A 1112 -32.94 32.29 -36.12
N GLN A 1113 -32.17 33.37 -36.29
CA GLN A 1113 -31.98 34.03 -37.57
C GLN A 1113 -30.86 33.41 -38.42
N ASN A 1114 -30.05 32.51 -37.85
CA ASN A 1114 -28.94 31.90 -38.56
C ASN A 1114 -29.48 31.04 -39.71
N LYS A 1115 -29.01 31.32 -40.93
CA LYS A 1115 -29.33 30.52 -42.11
C LYS A 1115 -28.32 29.40 -42.37
N LYS A 1116 -27.17 29.44 -41.69
CA LYS A 1116 -26.08 28.48 -41.80
C LYS A 1116 -25.22 28.49 -40.53
N GLY A 1117 -24.57 27.37 -40.20
CA GLY A 1117 -23.58 27.24 -39.13
C GLY A 1117 -23.22 25.77 -38.85
N HIS A 1118 -22.44 25.49 -37.82
CA HIS A 1118 -21.97 24.14 -37.49
C HIS A 1118 -23.08 23.24 -36.93
N ILE A 1119 -22.86 21.91 -37.06
CA ILE A 1119 -23.52 20.92 -36.22
C ILE A 1119 -22.65 20.70 -34.98
N GLY A 1120 -23.23 20.71 -33.78
CA GLY A 1120 -22.48 20.56 -32.55
C GLY A 1120 -23.09 19.56 -31.56
N PHE A 1121 -22.24 18.95 -30.74
CA PHE A 1121 -22.63 18.21 -29.54
C PHE A 1121 -22.34 19.09 -28.32
N LEU A 1122 -23.43 19.56 -27.72
CA LEU A 1122 -23.45 20.60 -26.71
C LEU A 1122 -23.35 19.95 -25.33
N GLY A 1123 -22.14 19.61 -24.92
CA GLY A 1123 -21.92 18.77 -23.74
C GLY A 1123 -22.36 19.45 -22.44
N HIS A 1124 -23.08 18.73 -21.58
CA HIS A 1124 -23.49 19.23 -20.25
C HIS A 1124 -22.95 18.35 -19.10
N GLY A 1125 -21.71 17.87 -19.25
CA GLY A 1125 -21.00 17.20 -18.15
C GLY A 1125 -21.50 15.79 -17.82
N SER A 1126 -22.20 15.13 -18.76
CA SER A 1126 -22.63 13.74 -18.64
C SER A 1126 -22.13 12.88 -19.79
N GLU A 1127 -21.95 11.58 -19.56
CA GLU A 1127 -21.56 10.65 -20.62
C GLU A 1127 -22.70 10.42 -21.61
N VAL A 1128 -22.43 10.67 -22.89
CA VAL A 1128 -23.33 10.42 -24.02
C VAL A 1128 -22.51 9.90 -25.19
N ARG A 1129 -23.10 9.00 -25.99
CA ARG A 1129 -22.42 8.41 -27.16
C ARG A 1129 -23.23 8.65 -28.42
N PHE A 1130 -22.56 8.97 -29.52
CA PHE A 1130 -23.15 9.23 -30.83
C PHE A 1130 -22.51 8.36 -31.91
N ARG A 1131 -23.30 7.77 -32.81
CA ARG A 1131 -22.77 6.98 -33.94
C ARG A 1131 -23.66 7.08 -35.18
N ASN A 1132 -23.22 6.47 -36.28
CA ASN A 1132 -23.96 6.44 -37.55
C ASN A 1132 -24.37 7.84 -38.06
N ILE A 1133 -23.50 8.84 -37.85
CA ILE A 1133 -23.78 10.26 -38.08
C ILE A 1133 -23.61 10.57 -39.56
N ARG A 1134 -24.71 10.97 -40.21
CA ARG A 1134 -24.75 11.24 -41.66
C ARG A 1134 -25.70 12.37 -41.98
N ILE A 1135 -25.34 13.14 -43.00
CA ILE A 1135 -26.05 14.35 -43.38
C ILE A 1135 -26.33 14.38 -44.87
N LYS A 1136 -27.48 14.97 -45.24
CA LYS A 1136 -27.87 15.27 -46.61
C LYS A 1136 -28.25 16.74 -46.69
N GLU A 1137 -27.52 17.52 -47.47
CA GLU A 1137 -27.88 18.92 -47.74
C GLU A 1137 -29.10 18.99 -48.67
N LEU A 1138 -30.01 19.92 -48.39
CA LEU A 1138 -31.21 20.15 -49.17
C LEU A 1138 -30.99 21.35 -50.11
N LYS A 1139 -31.61 21.27 -51.29
CA LYS A 1139 -31.60 22.34 -52.27
C LYS A 1139 -32.75 23.33 -52.07
#